data_AF-A0A3N1PW92-F1
#
_entry.id   AF-A0A3N1PW92-F1
#
_cell.length_a   1.000
_cell.length_b   1.000
_cell.length_c   1.000
_cell.angle_alpha   90.00
_cell.angle_beta   90.00
_cell.angle_gamma   90.00
#
_symmetry.space_group_name_H-M   'P 1'
#
loop_
_entity.id
_entity.type
_entity.pdbx_description
1 polymer ?
#
loop_
_entity_poly.entity_id
_entity_poly.type
_entity_poly.pdbx_seq_one_letter_code
_entity_poly.pdbx_strand_id
1 'polypeptide(L)'
;MHEPAAPAPAAPRTTPALTRSGARVALATAVALMATAVAAPAPAATGHRIPAPPSDKALAAQPARHDLTREQFYFVLPDRFANGDASNDRGGLTGSRTETGFDPTDKGFYQGGDLKGLTERLDYIKGLGTTAIWMAPIFKNRPVQGTGKDASAGYHGYWITDFTQVDPHFGTNDDLRKLIAAAHAKGMKVFFDVITNHTADVIRSGENRYGYRSKGAYPYLDSTGRPFDDTRTAAPMDADGLPYTPVTTPAERNAKKPAWLNDPTMYHNRGDSTFVGESGLYGDHTGLDDLWTERPEVVRGLAEIYERWVGDFAVDGFRVDTVKNVDMEFWTRWATALDAYAAERGREDFLIFGEVLSSDPAVTAPYVTRGRLDSTLDFPLQQAVRDVVSLGRPASSLADVFAQDYRYTTDKANAYEQVTFLGNHDMGRIGAFLRRDNPGADDRELLARARLADEILFLSRGNPVVYAGDEQGFTGAGGDKDARQTLFASQVPDYLDDDLIGTDRTHATDAYDTTHPLYRSIAELSRLTKRHPALRDGVQIERYADTRTAGVHATSRIDPKRRTEYLVAVNNATTPRTVTFRTGTSRTSFTPLYGRTTAVRSDGDREVTLTVPALSSVVLKAGRPLDTPRTAPALTLRAPAAGATGTVELSADVRGGELSRVVFAAQVGDGPWQVLGSADHAPYKVTQNLPDDTPARTPLRYKAVVVDDLGRVASGRAASTAGEPVAPTRPSAVARDYAVVHYRRPEGDYTGWKLVSGGTAVEFTGRDAYGAFAWVKVDPTTGSVPYTVEKDGVTDGPRRTVELRRTGEVWVEAGAEGQSETVPAGVYPPQDERKAVIHYRRPDGDHTGWGLHTWTGAAAPTDWSRPLTPVRSDAFGAVFEVPLAEGATSLSYIVHRGDEKDVPGDRSLEFGSYGKEVWLVGGDTGYLLPSVRTTPDLDLSRSEATWLDATTVVWDVKATDSTSQQLVYGPSGSLAIEDGALTDEGRWLRLLPTALTEEQRAARPDLAHGQAFTVDPRDRDRIQEALRGQLVATQRNTAGALLAATGVSGTDPR
;
A
#
# COMPACT_ATOMS: atom_id res chain seq x y z
N MET A 1 3.60 -50.52 37.90
CA MET A 1 3.05 -51.60 38.76
C MET A 1 1.95 -51.01 39.64
N HIS A 2 1.17 -51.87 40.30
CA HIS A 2 -0.14 -51.55 40.89
C HIS A 2 -0.22 -50.37 41.88
N GLU A 3 -1.34 -49.63 41.79
CA GLU A 3 -2.38 -49.39 42.82
C GLU A 3 -2.23 -50.04 44.23
N PRO A 4 -2.92 -49.56 45.31
CA PRO A 4 -4.35 -49.17 45.28
C PRO A 4 -4.89 -48.08 46.26
N ALA A 5 -6.21 -47.84 46.13
CA ALA A 5 -7.22 -47.56 47.16
C ALA A 5 -7.59 -46.11 47.57
N ALA A 6 -8.91 -45.92 47.79
CA ALA A 6 -9.61 -44.71 48.28
C ALA A 6 -10.59 -45.09 49.42
N PRO A 7 -11.35 -44.15 50.02
CA PRO A 7 -12.75 -43.94 49.59
C PRO A 7 -13.32 -42.50 49.72
N ALA A 8 -14.55 -42.29 49.23
CA ALA A 8 -15.31 -41.01 49.26
C ALA A 8 -16.59 -41.09 50.13
N PRO A 9 -17.31 -39.97 50.40
CA PRO A 9 -18.48 -39.52 49.57
C PRO A 9 -18.53 -37.96 49.44
N ALA A 10 -19.52 -37.21 48.88
CA ALA A 10 -20.78 -37.35 48.10
C ALA A 10 -20.97 -36.01 47.30
N ALA A 11 -21.76 -35.80 46.22
CA ALA A 11 -22.99 -36.38 45.63
C ALA A 11 -24.33 -35.77 46.12
N PRO A 12 -25.40 -35.64 45.28
CA PRO A 12 -25.47 -35.44 43.81
C PRO A 12 -26.61 -34.48 43.33
N ARG A 13 -26.77 -34.28 41.99
CA ARG A 13 -28.04 -34.26 41.18
C ARG A 13 -27.77 -33.70 39.77
N THR A 14 -27.75 -34.45 38.65
CA THR A 14 -28.72 -35.34 37.94
C THR A 14 -29.50 -34.67 36.80
N THR A 15 -29.09 -35.03 35.58
CA THR A 15 -29.84 -35.20 34.31
C THR A 15 -31.00 -36.24 34.47
N PRO A 16 -31.88 -36.57 33.47
CA PRO A 16 -31.66 -36.51 32.01
C PRO A 16 -32.86 -36.13 31.10
N ALA A 17 -32.63 -36.22 29.79
CA ALA A 17 -33.65 -36.22 28.74
C ALA A 17 -34.04 -37.66 28.34
N LEU A 18 -35.22 -37.82 27.69
CA LEU A 18 -35.48 -38.90 26.72
C LEU A 18 -36.75 -38.58 25.90
N THR A 19 -36.92 -39.27 24.76
CA THR A 19 -38.02 -39.05 23.79
C THR A 19 -38.90 -40.30 23.64
N ARG A 20 -40.20 -40.11 23.32
CA ARG A 20 -40.90 -40.75 22.17
C ARG A 20 -42.44 -40.60 22.18
N SER A 21 -42.96 -40.46 20.96
CA SER A 21 -44.30 -40.76 20.42
C SER A 21 -45.42 -41.33 21.32
N GLY A 22 -46.61 -40.71 21.21
CA GLY A 22 -47.93 -41.28 21.51
C GLY A 22 -49.01 -40.45 20.81
N ALA A 23 -50.13 -41.04 20.36
CA ALA A 23 -51.04 -40.35 19.43
C ALA A 23 -52.56 -40.64 19.63
N ARG A 24 -53.37 -39.70 19.12
CA ARG A 24 -54.77 -39.79 18.63
C ARG A 24 -55.96 -39.70 19.61
N VAL A 25 -56.90 -38.82 19.18
CA VAL A 25 -58.38 -38.91 19.23
C VAL A 25 -59.13 -38.58 20.54
N ALA A 26 -59.85 -37.45 20.49
CA ALA A 26 -61.29 -37.32 20.78
C ALA A 26 -61.84 -36.07 20.04
N LEU A 27 -63.17 -35.88 19.92
CA LEU A 27 -63.79 -34.91 19.01
C LEU A 27 -65.09 -34.31 19.58
N ALA A 28 -65.42 -33.07 19.16
CA ALA A 28 -66.76 -32.44 19.19
C ALA A 28 -67.31 -32.03 20.59
N THR A 29 -68.28 -31.10 20.75
CA THR A 29 -68.96 -30.17 19.82
C THR A 29 -69.58 -29.00 20.60
N ALA A 30 -69.59 -27.78 20.03
CA ALA A 30 -70.66 -26.78 20.24
C ALA A 30 -70.55 -25.65 19.20
N VAL A 31 -71.64 -25.32 18.50
CA VAL A 31 -71.73 -24.22 17.53
C VAL A 31 -73.08 -23.53 17.71
N ALA A 32 -73.09 -22.19 17.86
CA ALA A 32 -74.10 -21.27 17.31
C ALA A 32 -73.90 -19.82 17.79
N LEU A 33 -73.48 -18.93 16.88
CA LEU A 33 -74.23 -17.71 16.49
C LEU A 33 -73.39 -16.88 15.49
N MET A 34 -74.01 -16.49 14.38
CA MET A 34 -73.41 -15.60 13.36
C MET A 34 -74.13 -14.25 13.37
N ALA A 35 -73.36 -13.14 13.36
CA ALA A 35 -73.86 -11.79 13.10
C ALA A 35 -72.74 -10.89 12.50
N THR A 36 -72.44 -11.16 11.24
CA THR A 36 -71.82 -10.29 10.22
C THR A 36 -71.21 -8.92 10.61
N ALA A 37 -69.95 -8.75 10.18
CA ALA A 37 -69.38 -7.51 9.62
C ALA A 37 -69.11 -6.29 10.52
N VAL A 38 -67.96 -6.33 11.21
CA VAL A 38 -67.04 -5.17 11.26
C VAL A 38 -65.72 -5.64 10.65
N ALA A 39 -65.12 -4.83 9.76
CA ALA A 39 -63.84 -5.18 9.14
C ALA A 39 -62.69 -5.02 10.15
N ALA A 40 -62.11 -6.13 10.61
CA ALA A 40 -60.84 -6.11 11.31
C ALA A 40 -59.74 -5.64 10.33
N PRO A 41 -58.77 -4.81 10.77
CA PRO A 41 -57.72 -4.33 9.89
C PRO A 41 -56.83 -5.49 9.42
N ALA A 42 -56.43 -5.45 8.14
CA ALA A 42 -55.33 -6.28 7.66
C ALA A 42 -54.06 -6.00 8.51
N PRO A 43 -53.18 -6.99 8.71
CA PRO A 43 -51.92 -6.75 9.40
C PRO A 43 -51.13 -5.67 8.67
N ALA A 44 -50.90 -4.55 9.32
CA ALA A 44 -50.17 -3.44 8.73
C ALA A 44 -48.76 -3.93 8.34
N ALA A 45 -48.42 -3.81 7.05
CA ALA A 45 -47.09 -4.14 6.58
C ALA A 45 -46.07 -3.34 7.40
N THR A 46 -45.11 -4.03 8.03
CA THR A 46 -44.01 -3.42 8.78
C THR A 46 -43.05 -2.77 7.81
N GLY A 47 -43.45 -1.59 7.31
CA GLY A 47 -42.69 -0.83 6.33
C GLY A 47 -41.27 -0.57 6.81
N HIS A 48 -40.30 -0.84 5.93
CA HIS A 48 -38.89 -0.65 6.21
C HIS A 48 -38.64 0.82 6.55
N ARG A 49 -38.42 1.10 7.84
CA ARG A 49 -38.35 2.46 8.37
C ARG A 49 -36.90 2.94 8.33
N ILE A 50 -36.60 3.80 7.36
CA ILE A 50 -35.33 4.49 7.21
C ILE A 50 -34.84 5.03 8.58
N PRO A 51 -33.64 4.66 9.04
CA PRO A 51 -33.07 5.17 10.28
C PRO A 51 -32.98 6.69 10.32
N ALA A 52 -33.45 7.28 11.42
CA ALA A 52 -33.38 8.72 11.63
C ALA A 52 -31.92 9.16 11.93
N PRO A 53 -31.49 10.34 11.46
CA PRO A 53 -30.13 10.82 11.70
C PRO A 53 -29.83 11.01 13.20
N PRO A 54 -28.59 10.75 13.65
CA PRO A 54 -28.16 10.96 15.03
C PRO A 54 -28.50 12.35 15.56
N SER A 55 -28.80 12.46 16.86
CA SER A 55 -29.09 13.75 17.49
C SER A 55 -27.85 14.65 17.55
N ASP A 56 -28.05 15.96 17.59
CA ASP A 56 -26.95 16.94 17.69
C ASP A 56 -26.09 16.68 18.93
N LYS A 57 -26.74 16.32 20.05
CA LYS A 57 -26.08 15.90 21.30
C LYS A 57 -25.24 14.62 21.13
N ALA A 58 -25.74 13.63 20.37
CA ALA A 58 -25.03 12.36 20.18
C ALA A 58 -23.75 12.54 19.34
N LEU A 59 -23.79 13.42 18.32
CA LEU A 59 -22.61 13.74 17.52
C LEU A 59 -21.65 14.66 18.30
N ALA A 60 -22.14 15.71 18.98
CA ALA A 60 -21.30 16.59 19.79
C ALA A 60 -20.58 15.87 20.95
N ALA A 61 -21.12 14.73 21.40
CA ALA A 61 -20.54 13.88 22.44
C ALA A 61 -19.55 12.81 21.94
N GLN A 62 -19.33 12.67 20.63
CA GLN A 62 -18.27 11.77 20.11
C GLN A 62 -16.89 12.26 20.60
N PRO A 63 -15.92 11.35 20.84
CA PRO A 63 -14.54 11.75 21.10
C PRO A 63 -13.98 12.56 19.92
N ALA A 64 -12.89 13.29 20.16
CA ALA A 64 -12.18 13.99 19.09
C ALA A 64 -11.04 13.14 18.50
N ARG A 65 -10.37 12.42 19.40
CA ARG A 65 -9.08 11.72 19.27
C ARG A 65 -8.97 10.71 20.42
N HIS A 66 -8.04 9.78 20.30
CA HIS A 66 -7.59 8.85 21.33
C HIS A 66 -6.64 9.53 22.34
N ASP A 67 -6.46 8.96 23.53
CA ASP A 67 -5.57 9.55 24.56
C ASP A 67 -4.07 9.26 24.31
N LEU A 68 -3.76 8.38 23.33
CA LEU A 68 -2.41 8.04 22.84
C LEU A 68 -1.88 8.99 21.75
N THR A 69 -2.18 10.30 21.87
CA THR A 69 -1.73 11.37 20.95
C THR A 69 -0.60 12.23 21.55
N ARG A 70 0.17 11.65 22.47
CA ARG A 70 1.23 12.31 23.26
C ARG A 70 2.48 11.46 23.50
N GLU A 71 2.55 10.27 22.92
CA GLU A 71 3.66 9.37 23.17
C GLU A 71 4.93 9.86 22.47
N GLN A 72 6.07 9.65 23.12
CA GLN A 72 7.39 9.80 22.54
C GLN A 72 7.98 8.41 22.42
N PHE A 73 8.13 7.94 21.18
CA PHE A 73 8.68 6.65 20.84
C PHE A 73 10.20 6.71 20.75
N TYR A 74 10.85 5.63 21.15
CA TYR A 74 12.23 5.32 20.82
C TYR A 74 12.23 3.99 20.06
N PHE A 75 12.62 4.01 18.78
CA PHE A 75 12.64 2.81 17.92
C PHE A 75 14.02 2.15 17.98
N VAL A 76 14.04 0.85 18.29
CA VAL A 76 15.26 0.10 18.57
C VAL A 76 15.26 -1.29 17.92
N LEU A 77 16.38 -1.64 17.27
CA LEU A 77 16.70 -3.02 16.88
C LEU A 77 17.48 -3.68 18.04
N PRO A 78 16.99 -4.79 18.64
CA PRO A 78 17.68 -5.44 19.76
C PRO A 78 19.15 -5.74 19.47
N ASP A 79 19.46 -6.41 18.34
CA ASP A 79 20.81 -6.78 17.90
C ASP A 79 21.81 -5.62 17.85
N ARG A 80 21.31 -4.39 17.65
CA ARG A 80 22.12 -3.19 17.42
C ARG A 80 22.12 -2.24 18.60
N PHE A 81 21.39 -2.54 19.68
CA PHE A 81 21.32 -1.66 20.83
C PHE A 81 22.42 -1.92 21.86
N ALA A 82 22.37 -3.07 22.55
CA ALA A 82 23.26 -3.38 23.67
C ALA A 82 23.38 -4.90 23.90
N ASN A 83 24.60 -5.45 23.90
CA ASN A 83 24.87 -6.83 24.29
C ASN A 83 24.88 -6.94 25.83
N GLY A 84 23.91 -7.68 26.41
CA GLY A 84 23.85 -7.95 27.84
C GLY A 84 24.37 -9.33 28.23
N ASP A 85 24.28 -10.33 27.34
CA ASP A 85 24.66 -11.72 27.62
C ASP A 85 25.27 -12.44 26.41
N ALA A 86 26.55 -12.20 26.13
CA ALA A 86 27.31 -12.85 25.05
C ALA A 86 27.36 -14.40 25.07
N SER A 87 26.66 -15.09 25.98
CA SER A 87 26.34 -16.51 25.84
C SER A 87 25.20 -16.78 24.85
N ASN A 88 24.35 -15.79 24.55
CA ASN A 88 23.26 -15.86 23.58
C ASN A 88 23.66 -15.44 22.14
N ASP A 89 24.83 -14.81 21.95
CA ASP A 89 25.38 -14.29 20.67
C ASP A 89 25.15 -15.18 19.44
N ARG A 90 25.06 -16.51 19.61
CA ARG A 90 24.93 -17.51 18.54
C ARG A 90 23.57 -18.24 18.52
N GLY A 91 22.58 -17.76 19.28
CA GLY A 91 21.24 -18.35 19.36
C GLY A 91 21.21 -19.79 19.91
N GLY A 92 22.23 -20.18 20.68
CA GLY A 92 22.45 -21.57 21.11
C GLY A 92 22.92 -22.52 19.98
N LEU A 93 23.24 -22.00 18.79
CA LEU A 93 23.68 -22.76 17.62
C LEU A 93 25.21 -22.94 17.61
N THR A 94 25.66 -24.03 16.98
CA THR A 94 27.08 -24.36 16.80
C THR A 94 27.45 -24.38 15.34
N GLY A 95 28.54 -23.70 14.97
CA GLY A 95 29.06 -23.72 13.60
C GLY A 95 29.76 -22.43 13.20
N SER A 96 29.82 -22.22 11.89
CA SER A 96 30.22 -21.01 11.18
C SER A 96 29.17 -19.90 11.28
N ARG A 97 29.54 -18.67 10.89
CA ARG A 97 28.59 -17.53 10.77
C ARG A 97 27.40 -17.83 9.85
N THR A 98 27.57 -18.67 8.84
CA THR A 98 26.51 -19.11 7.92
C THR A 98 25.55 -20.16 8.52
N GLU A 99 25.89 -20.73 9.68
CA GLU A 99 25.03 -21.67 10.43
C GLU A 99 24.43 -21.00 11.68
N THR A 100 25.19 -20.13 12.36
CA THR A 100 24.73 -19.42 13.56
C THR A 100 24.03 -18.11 13.25
N GLY A 101 24.39 -17.41 12.17
CA GLY A 101 23.97 -16.02 11.91
C GLY A 101 24.86 -14.94 12.53
N PHE A 102 25.80 -15.31 13.40
CA PHE A 102 26.64 -14.35 14.15
C PHE A 102 27.97 -14.02 13.48
N ASP A 103 28.20 -12.73 13.21
CA ASP A 103 29.51 -12.14 12.92
C ASP A 103 29.49 -10.63 13.24
N PRO A 104 30.16 -10.18 14.32
CA PRO A 104 30.16 -8.77 14.71
C PRO A 104 30.96 -7.86 13.77
N THR A 105 31.67 -8.42 12.79
CA THR A 105 32.42 -7.65 11.77
C THR A 105 31.61 -7.35 10.51
N ASP A 106 30.39 -7.87 10.41
CA ASP A 106 29.56 -7.76 9.19
C ASP A 106 28.18 -7.15 9.46
N LYS A 107 27.85 -6.07 8.75
CA LYS A 107 26.56 -5.35 8.86
C LYS A 107 25.33 -6.20 8.54
N GLY A 108 25.48 -7.29 7.80
CA GLY A 108 24.42 -8.22 7.47
C GLY A 108 24.17 -9.33 8.51
N PHE A 109 24.95 -9.42 9.57
CA PHE A 109 24.93 -10.53 10.52
C PHE A 109 24.52 -10.09 11.94
N TYR A 110 24.18 -11.04 12.82
CA TYR A 110 23.96 -10.73 14.24
C TYR A 110 25.27 -10.25 14.88
N GLN A 111 25.17 -9.23 15.72
CA GLN A 111 26.29 -8.57 16.40
C GLN A 111 26.16 -8.67 17.94
N GLY A 112 25.05 -9.23 18.44
CA GLY A 112 24.90 -9.71 19.82
C GLY A 112 24.10 -8.79 20.74
N GLY A 113 23.40 -7.78 20.23
CA GLY A 113 22.50 -6.97 21.05
C GLY A 113 21.23 -7.75 21.47
N ASP A 114 20.81 -7.61 22.72
CA ASP A 114 19.77 -8.46 23.31
C ASP A 114 18.78 -7.72 24.23
N LEU A 115 17.73 -8.43 24.68
CA LEU A 115 16.70 -7.86 25.55
C LEU A 115 17.22 -7.49 26.95
N LYS A 116 18.35 -8.08 27.39
CA LYS A 116 18.95 -7.85 28.70
C LYS A 116 19.77 -6.55 28.70
N GLY A 117 20.61 -6.33 27.70
CA GLY A 117 21.31 -5.07 27.48
C GLY A 117 20.33 -3.92 27.27
N LEU A 118 19.25 -4.15 26.52
CA LEU A 118 18.14 -3.19 26.41
C LEU A 118 17.49 -2.90 27.78
N THR A 119 17.28 -3.92 28.63
CA THR A 119 16.78 -3.76 30.01
C THR A 119 17.75 -2.92 30.87
N GLU A 120 19.05 -3.21 30.80
CA GLU A 120 20.10 -2.51 31.55
C GLU A 120 20.28 -1.04 31.13
N ARG A 121 19.98 -0.72 29.86
CA ARG A 121 20.10 0.64 29.30
C ARG A 121 18.78 1.45 29.30
N LEU A 122 17.69 0.94 29.89
CA LEU A 122 16.39 1.65 29.95
C LEU A 122 16.46 3.06 30.57
N ASP A 123 17.41 3.34 31.48
CA ASP A 123 17.59 4.68 32.05
C ASP A 123 18.22 5.70 31.08
N TYR A 124 19.02 5.24 30.10
CA TYR A 124 19.50 6.09 29.00
C TYR A 124 18.34 6.52 28.10
N ILE A 125 17.47 5.57 27.73
CA ILE A 125 16.23 5.85 26.99
C ILE A 125 15.32 6.78 27.79
N LYS A 126 15.16 6.54 29.10
CA LYS A 126 14.30 7.39 29.95
C LYS A 126 14.85 8.82 30.12
N GLY A 127 16.17 9.00 30.08
CA GLY A 127 16.81 10.31 30.13
C GLY A 127 16.47 11.24 28.95
N LEU A 128 16.14 10.67 27.77
CA LEU A 128 15.58 11.42 26.63
C LEU A 128 14.17 11.96 26.90
N GLY A 129 13.49 11.51 27.96
CA GLY A 129 12.09 11.84 28.27
C GLY A 129 11.06 10.87 27.71
N THR A 130 11.51 9.85 26.96
CA THR A 130 10.72 8.81 26.27
C THR A 130 9.60 8.20 27.11
N THR A 131 8.48 7.87 26.45
CA THR A 131 7.28 7.28 27.06
C THR A 131 6.80 6.00 26.38
N ALA A 132 7.31 5.66 25.19
CA ALA A 132 7.10 4.40 24.52
C ALA A 132 8.42 3.88 23.89
N ILE A 133 8.62 2.56 23.90
CA ILE A 133 9.67 1.89 23.14
C ILE A 133 8.97 1.09 22.04
N TRP A 134 9.36 1.30 20.78
CA TRP A 134 9.04 0.39 19.68
C TRP A 134 10.26 -0.48 19.45
N MET A 135 10.10 -1.79 19.61
CA MET A 135 11.16 -2.76 19.31
C MET A 135 10.90 -3.39 17.94
N ALA A 136 11.95 -3.50 17.13
CA ALA A 136 11.95 -4.34 15.92
C ALA A 136 11.59 -5.81 16.26
N PRO A 137 11.22 -6.64 15.28
CA PRO A 137 10.58 -7.92 15.56
C PRO A 137 11.47 -8.85 16.38
N ILE A 138 10.90 -9.39 17.46
CA ILE A 138 11.61 -10.20 18.47
C ILE A 138 11.41 -11.72 18.31
N PHE A 139 10.55 -12.15 17.38
CA PHE A 139 10.19 -13.56 17.19
C PHE A 139 11.36 -14.38 16.67
N LYS A 140 11.36 -15.69 16.93
CA LYS A 140 12.45 -16.55 16.45
C LYS A 140 12.50 -16.63 14.92
N ASN A 141 13.68 -16.31 14.39
CA ASN A 141 13.98 -16.13 12.98
C ASN A 141 14.64 -17.36 12.34
N ARG A 142 14.75 -17.34 11.01
CA ARG A 142 15.69 -18.16 10.25
C ARG A 142 17.09 -17.54 10.42
N PRO A 143 18.10 -18.26 10.94
CA PRO A 143 19.40 -17.65 11.26
C PRO A 143 20.09 -16.99 10.06
N VAL A 144 20.03 -17.62 8.87
CA VAL A 144 20.65 -17.13 7.63
C VAL A 144 19.80 -17.46 6.40
N GLN A 145 19.70 -16.50 5.47
CA GLN A 145 19.16 -16.66 4.11
C GLN A 145 20.17 -16.10 3.08
N GLY A 146 19.92 -16.36 1.79
CA GLY A 146 20.84 -15.99 0.70
C GLY A 146 22.06 -16.92 0.59
N THR A 147 22.93 -16.68 -0.38
CA THR A 147 24.15 -17.48 -0.61
C THR A 147 25.33 -16.62 -1.06
N GLY A 148 26.56 -17.09 -0.81
CA GLY A 148 27.79 -16.39 -1.23
C GLY A 148 27.88 -14.97 -0.65
N LYS A 149 28.07 -13.98 -1.53
CA LYS A 149 28.10 -12.54 -1.18
C LYS A 149 26.74 -11.98 -0.76
N ASP A 150 25.64 -12.67 -1.10
CA ASP A 150 24.27 -12.24 -0.85
C ASP A 150 23.68 -12.94 0.41
N ALA A 151 24.50 -13.73 1.12
CA ALA A 151 24.13 -14.32 2.39
C ALA A 151 24.04 -13.26 3.50
N SER A 152 22.99 -13.32 4.32
CA SER A 152 22.74 -12.38 5.42
C SER A 152 21.98 -13.10 6.53
N ALA A 153 22.04 -12.61 7.77
CA ALA A 153 21.37 -13.19 8.93
C ALA A 153 20.05 -12.50 9.29
N GLY A 154 19.15 -13.21 9.97
CA GLY A 154 17.85 -12.72 10.42
C GLY A 154 17.88 -11.71 11.59
N TYR A 155 18.99 -10.99 11.79
CA TYR A 155 19.23 -10.10 12.94
C TYR A 155 18.20 -8.96 13.08
N HIS A 156 17.49 -8.66 11.99
CA HIS A 156 16.46 -7.63 11.89
C HIS A 156 15.04 -8.15 12.23
N GLY A 157 14.84 -9.44 12.48
CA GLY A 157 13.59 -10.00 13.02
C GLY A 157 12.51 -10.41 12.02
N TYR A 158 12.59 -9.99 10.76
CA TYR A 158 11.52 -10.19 9.75
C TYR A 158 11.42 -11.61 9.15
N TRP A 159 12.43 -12.46 9.27
CA TRP A 159 12.43 -13.81 8.70
C TRP A 159 11.90 -14.83 9.70
N ILE A 160 10.65 -14.68 10.12
CA ILE A 160 10.10 -15.44 11.24
C ILE A 160 9.92 -16.91 10.88
N THR A 161 10.42 -17.79 11.75
CA THR A 161 10.10 -19.23 11.75
C THR A 161 9.19 -19.60 12.92
N ASP A 162 9.29 -18.95 14.08
CA ASP A 162 8.46 -19.31 15.24
C ASP A 162 7.92 -18.07 15.95
N PHE A 163 6.65 -17.76 15.66
CA PHE A 163 5.87 -16.66 16.23
C PHE A 163 5.48 -16.89 17.71
N THR A 164 5.94 -17.96 18.36
CA THR A 164 5.51 -18.34 19.72
C THR A 164 6.59 -18.14 20.80
N GLN A 165 7.80 -17.73 20.40
CA GLN A 165 8.92 -17.42 21.29
C GLN A 165 9.81 -16.29 20.76
N VAL A 166 10.50 -15.64 21.68
CA VAL A 166 11.63 -14.73 21.42
C VAL A 166 12.74 -15.48 20.68
N ASP A 167 13.47 -14.80 19.80
CA ASP A 167 14.65 -15.38 19.17
C ASP A 167 15.75 -15.69 20.21
N PRO A 168 16.33 -16.90 20.19
CA PRO A 168 17.43 -17.27 21.09
C PRO A 168 18.65 -16.33 21.09
N HIS A 169 18.87 -15.54 20.03
CA HIS A 169 19.91 -14.49 20.00
C HIS A 169 19.56 -13.27 20.86
N PHE A 170 18.27 -12.99 21.09
CA PHE A 170 17.82 -11.85 21.91
C PHE A 170 17.52 -12.24 23.36
N GLY A 171 17.52 -13.54 23.68
CA GLY A 171 17.28 -14.08 25.02
C GLY A 171 16.04 -14.97 25.07
N THR A 172 15.23 -14.84 26.12
CA THR A 172 14.04 -15.68 26.35
C THR A 172 12.75 -14.89 26.54
N ASN A 173 11.61 -15.59 26.46
CA ASN A 173 10.30 -15.06 26.85
C ASN A 173 10.30 -14.50 28.29
N ASP A 174 11.10 -15.02 29.22
CA ASP A 174 11.18 -14.47 30.58
C ASP A 174 12.06 -13.22 30.66
N ASP A 175 13.02 -13.04 29.74
CA ASP A 175 13.78 -11.79 29.62
C ASP A 175 12.92 -10.66 29.03
N LEU A 176 12.05 -10.99 28.07
CA LEU A 176 11.03 -10.07 27.59
C LEU A 176 10.08 -9.62 28.70
N ARG A 177 9.63 -10.54 29.58
CA ARG A 177 8.80 -10.20 30.74
C ARG A 177 9.51 -9.26 31.72
N LYS A 178 10.81 -9.47 31.96
CA LYS A 178 11.64 -8.58 32.79
C LYS A 178 11.75 -7.19 32.15
N LEU A 179 12.02 -7.13 30.84
CA LEU A 179 12.14 -5.89 30.07
C LEU A 179 10.85 -5.06 30.12
N ILE A 180 9.70 -5.67 29.83
CA ILE A 180 8.40 -4.99 29.84
C ILE A 180 8.08 -4.49 31.25
N ALA A 181 8.24 -5.33 32.28
CA ALA A 181 8.01 -4.93 33.67
C ALA A 181 8.93 -3.77 34.10
N ALA A 182 10.19 -3.76 33.66
CA ALA A 182 11.15 -2.69 33.95
C ALA A 182 10.83 -1.39 33.18
N ALA A 183 10.34 -1.48 31.94
CA ALA A 183 9.86 -0.34 31.17
C ALA A 183 8.59 0.27 31.80
N HIS A 184 7.59 -0.56 32.12
CA HIS A 184 6.37 -0.14 32.81
C HIS A 184 6.66 0.50 34.17
N ALA A 185 7.59 -0.07 34.96
CA ALA A 185 8.02 0.50 36.24
C ALA A 185 8.71 1.88 36.09
N LYS A 186 9.31 2.17 34.93
CA LYS A 186 9.86 3.49 34.57
C LYS A 186 8.83 4.39 33.87
N GLY A 187 7.57 3.95 33.75
CA GLY A 187 6.53 4.66 33.02
C GLY A 187 6.87 4.81 31.53
N MET A 188 7.29 3.72 30.89
CA MET A 188 7.43 3.59 29.44
C MET A 188 6.61 2.39 28.97
N LYS A 189 5.82 2.60 27.91
CA LYS A 189 5.10 1.53 27.18
C LYS A 189 6.05 0.75 26.29
N VAL A 190 5.67 -0.47 25.93
CA VAL A 190 6.40 -1.32 24.98
C VAL A 190 5.47 -1.74 23.86
N PHE A 191 5.91 -1.45 22.63
CA PHE A 191 5.25 -1.81 21.37
C PHE A 191 6.16 -2.81 20.63
N PHE A 192 5.57 -3.84 20.06
CA PHE A 192 6.30 -4.76 19.19
C PHE A 192 6.04 -4.44 17.73
N ASP A 193 7.05 -4.71 16.91
CA ASP A 193 6.86 -5.01 15.50
C ASP A 193 6.10 -6.33 15.30
N VAL A 194 5.18 -6.37 14.34
CA VAL A 194 4.40 -7.57 13.97
C VAL A 194 4.26 -7.70 12.45
N ILE A 195 4.34 -8.94 11.96
CA ILE A 195 4.37 -9.28 10.53
C ILE A 195 3.16 -10.16 10.24
N THR A 196 2.27 -9.68 9.36
CA THR A 196 1.13 -10.47 8.86
C THR A 196 1.32 -10.91 7.41
N ASN A 197 2.25 -10.29 6.68
CA ASN A 197 2.48 -10.50 5.26
C ASN A 197 3.17 -11.83 4.95
N HIS A 198 4.28 -12.14 5.63
CA HIS A 198 5.19 -13.21 5.18
C HIS A 198 5.80 -14.01 6.33
N THR A 199 6.57 -15.03 5.98
CA THR A 199 7.43 -15.80 6.89
C THR A 199 8.83 -15.96 6.28
N ALA A 200 9.76 -16.62 6.97
CA ALA A 200 11.07 -16.96 6.38
C ALA A 200 10.95 -17.76 5.06
N ASP A 201 11.91 -17.55 4.15
CA ASP A 201 12.15 -18.39 2.94
C ASP A 201 12.24 -19.85 3.38
N VAL A 202 11.25 -20.65 2.97
CA VAL A 202 11.15 -22.10 3.24
C VAL A 202 10.49 -22.83 2.08
N ILE A 203 9.51 -22.23 1.40
CA ILE A 203 8.75 -22.82 0.30
C ILE A 203 9.40 -22.38 -1.03
N ARG A 204 9.83 -23.36 -1.83
CA ARG A 204 10.45 -23.11 -3.13
C ARG A 204 9.56 -23.53 -4.29
N SER A 205 9.69 -22.79 -5.39
CA SER A 205 9.12 -23.17 -6.69
C SER A 205 9.72 -24.48 -7.19
N GLY A 206 8.92 -25.53 -7.32
CA GLY A 206 9.31 -26.81 -7.90
C GLY A 206 9.71 -26.72 -9.37
N GLU A 207 9.17 -25.73 -10.09
CA GLU A 207 9.59 -25.34 -11.44
C GLU A 207 10.92 -24.56 -11.49
N ASN A 208 11.51 -24.23 -10.33
CA ASN A 208 12.72 -23.42 -10.16
C ASN A 208 12.67 -22.09 -10.94
N ARG A 209 11.51 -21.42 -10.88
CA ARG A 209 11.28 -20.06 -11.40
C ARG A 209 10.53 -19.23 -10.37
N TYR A 210 10.91 -17.97 -10.25
CA TYR A 210 10.47 -17.11 -9.14
C TYR A 210 9.82 -15.81 -9.61
N GLY A 211 9.74 -15.52 -10.91
CA GLY A 211 9.01 -14.33 -11.39
C GLY A 211 7.49 -14.45 -11.20
N TYR A 212 6.84 -13.35 -10.82
CA TYR A 212 5.42 -13.27 -10.49
C TYR A 212 4.48 -13.89 -11.54
N ARG A 213 3.67 -14.87 -11.11
CA ARG A 213 2.56 -15.47 -11.86
C ARG A 213 1.26 -14.74 -11.56
N SER A 214 0.87 -13.84 -12.46
CA SER A 214 -0.38 -13.06 -12.39
C SER A 214 -1.65 -13.91 -12.30
N LYS A 215 -2.68 -13.40 -11.61
CA LYS A 215 -3.97 -14.07 -11.37
C LYS A 215 -4.75 -14.35 -12.66
N GLY A 216 -4.63 -13.48 -13.66
CA GLY A 216 -5.29 -13.66 -14.95
C GLY A 216 -4.69 -14.79 -15.80
N ALA A 217 -3.36 -14.82 -15.96
CA ALA A 217 -2.70 -15.93 -16.67
C ALA A 217 -2.77 -17.24 -15.86
N TYR A 218 -2.47 -17.17 -14.56
CA TYR A 218 -2.34 -18.32 -13.67
C TYR A 218 -3.33 -18.19 -12.49
N PRO A 219 -4.64 -18.39 -12.72
CA PRO A 219 -5.63 -18.40 -11.65
C PRO A 219 -5.39 -19.58 -10.69
N TYR A 220 -5.94 -19.47 -9.48
CA TYR A 220 -6.07 -20.63 -8.60
C TYR A 220 -7.11 -21.59 -9.19
N LEU A 221 -6.83 -22.90 -9.15
CA LEU A 221 -7.75 -23.94 -9.61
C LEU A 221 -8.38 -24.65 -8.41
N ASP A 222 -9.69 -24.93 -8.48
CA ASP A 222 -10.36 -25.78 -7.51
C ASP A 222 -9.94 -27.26 -7.65
N SER A 223 -10.38 -28.10 -6.73
CA SER A 223 -10.18 -29.57 -6.76
C SER A 223 -10.77 -30.31 -7.97
N THR A 224 -11.43 -29.63 -8.91
CA THR A 224 -11.82 -30.16 -10.24
C THR A 224 -10.97 -29.59 -11.39
N GLY A 225 -10.06 -28.66 -11.09
CA GLY A 225 -9.28 -27.90 -12.05
C GLY A 225 -10.02 -26.71 -12.67
N ARG A 226 -11.12 -26.23 -12.09
CA ARG A 226 -11.83 -25.04 -12.55
C ARG A 226 -11.21 -23.78 -11.93
N PRO A 227 -10.87 -22.75 -12.71
CA PRO A 227 -10.32 -21.52 -12.13
C PRO A 227 -11.37 -20.80 -11.28
N PHE A 228 -10.92 -20.16 -10.20
CA PHE A 228 -11.78 -19.35 -9.33
C PHE A 228 -11.12 -18.02 -8.92
N ASP A 229 -11.96 -17.11 -8.45
CA ASP A 229 -11.60 -15.81 -7.93
C ASP A 229 -11.75 -15.82 -6.41
N ASP A 230 -10.62 -15.85 -5.72
CA ASP A 230 -10.47 -15.90 -4.27
C ASP A 230 -11.01 -14.64 -3.57
N THR A 231 -11.08 -13.50 -4.27
CA THR A 231 -11.71 -12.28 -3.73
C THR A 231 -13.24 -12.37 -3.67
N ARG A 232 -13.84 -13.40 -4.29
CA ARG A 232 -15.30 -13.57 -4.40
C ARG A 232 -15.82 -14.90 -3.89
N THR A 233 -15.06 -15.99 -3.98
CA THR A 233 -15.52 -17.34 -3.66
C THR A 233 -14.41 -18.19 -3.06
N ALA A 234 -14.57 -18.61 -1.81
CA ALA A 234 -13.73 -19.64 -1.21
C ALA A 234 -14.09 -21.02 -1.80
N ALA A 235 -13.22 -21.54 -2.68
CA ALA A 235 -13.36 -22.87 -3.27
C ALA A 235 -12.42 -23.90 -2.57
N PRO A 236 -12.86 -25.16 -2.37
CA PRO A 236 -11.96 -26.21 -1.88
C PRO A 236 -10.88 -26.56 -2.93
N MET A 237 -9.63 -26.27 -2.57
CA MET A 237 -8.43 -26.62 -3.32
C MET A 237 -7.35 -27.21 -2.41
N ASP A 238 -6.31 -27.74 -3.02
CA ASP A 238 -5.11 -28.30 -2.41
C ASP A 238 -3.84 -27.68 -3.05
N ALA A 239 -2.67 -28.25 -2.78
CA ALA A 239 -1.41 -27.74 -3.31
C ALA A 239 -1.28 -27.89 -4.84
N ASP A 240 -2.06 -28.77 -5.48
CA ASP A 240 -2.00 -28.98 -6.92
C ASP A 240 -2.70 -27.86 -7.68
N GLY A 241 -3.71 -27.22 -7.08
CA GLY A 241 -4.40 -26.03 -7.64
C GLY A 241 -3.59 -24.72 -7.60
N LEU A 242 -2.38 -24.71 -7.04
CA LEU A 242 -1.54 -23.51 -6.90
C LEU A 242 -0.81 -23.11 -8.20
N PRO A 243 -0.47 -21.80 -8.39
CA PRO A 243 0.22 -21.30 -9.57
C PRO A 243 1.59 -21.94 -9.76
N TYR A 244 2.49 -21.85 -8.77
CA TYR A 244 3.71 -22.67 -8.69
C TYR A 244 3.47 -23.95 -7.88
N THR A 245 4.36 -24.94 -8.03
CA THR A 245 4.37 -26.17 -7.23
C THR A 245 5.18 -25.96 -5.96
N PRO A 246 4.59 -25.97 -4.75
CA PRO A 246 5.33 -25.73 -3.52
C PRO A 246 6.23 -26.91 -3.13
N VAL A 247 7.52 -26.64 -2.87
CA VAL A 247 8.50 -27.64 -2.42
C VAL A 247 9.24 -27.15 -1.17
N THR A 248 9.17 -27.93 -0.09
CA THR A 248 9.95 -27.70 1.14
C THR A 248 10.95 -28.85 1.35
N THR A 249 12.14 -28.59 1.90
CA THR A 249 13.11 -29.67 2.11
C THR A 249 12.69 -30.60 3.25
N PRO A 250 13.17 -31.86 3.29
CA PRO A 250 12.80 -32.82 4.33
C PRO A 250 13.02 -32.37 5.78
N ALA A 251 13.96 -31.45 6.01
CA ALA A 251 14.27 -30.84 7.31
C ALA A 251 13.35 -29.65 7.63
N GLU A 252 12.91 -28.89 6.62
CA GLU A 252 12.18 -27.62 6.79
C GLU A 252 10.65 -27.79 6.83
N ARG A 253 10.11 -28.96 6.45
CA ARG A 253 8.65 -29.31 6.52
C ARG A 253 7.95 -29.08 7.88
N ASN A 254 8.70 -28.87 8.96
CA ASN A 254 8.18 -28.56 10.28
C ASN A 254 8.91 -27.35 10.91
N ALA A 255 9.55 -26.51 10.11
CA ALA A 255 10.31 -25.35 10.59
C ALA A 255 9.38 -24.32 11.26
N LYS A 256 8.19 -24.09 10.71
CA LYS A 256 7.34 -22.96 11.11
C LYS A 256 6.46 -23.25 12.33
N LYS A 257 6.18 -22.26 13.18
CA LYS A 257 5.30 -22.34 14.37
C LYS A 257 4.44 -21.08 14.48
N PRO A 258 3.10 -21.18 14.70
CA PRO A 258 2.30 -22.38 14.93
C PRO A 258 2.27 -23.38 13.76
N ALA A 259 1.80 -24.60 14.02
CA ALA A 259 1.95 -25.72 13.08
C ALA A 259 1.25 -25.50 11.72
N TRP A 260 0.17 -24.73 11.67
CA TRP A 260 -0.59 -24.45 10.45
C TRP A 260 0.24 -23.73 9.37
N LEU A 261 1.26 -22.96 9.75
CA LEU A 261 2.19 -22.29 8.83
C LEU A 261 3.05 -23.26 8.00
N ASN A 262 3.02 -24.57 8.25
CA ASN A 262 3.74 -25.56 7.44
C ASN A 262 2.87 -26.15 6.31
N ASP A 263 1.60 -25.75 6.21
CA ASP A 263 0.74 -26.05 5.07
C ASP A 263 1.00 -25.03 3.94
N PRO A 264 1.54 -25.44 2.77
CA PRO A 264 1.88 -24.52 1.70
C PRO A 264 0.65 -23.88 1.05
N THR A 265 -0.57 -24.40 1.26
CA THR A 265 -1.80 -23.77 0.77
C THR A 265 -2.20 -22.52 1.58
N MET A 266 -1.50 -22.22 2.68
CA MET A 266 -1.64 -20.97 3.44
C MET A 266 -0.86 -19.80 2.82
N TYR A 267 -0.25 -20.02 1.65
CA TYR A 267 0.63 -19.08 0.96
C TYR A 267 0.16 -18.87 -0.49
N HIS A 268 0.39 -17.70 -1.08
CA HIS A 268 -0.11 -17.40 -2.43
C HIS A 268 0.61 -18.19 -3.54
N ASN A 269 1.89 -18.56 -3.34
CA ASN A 269 2.73 -19.36 -4.25
C ASN A 269 2.78 -18.81 -5.70
N ARG A 270 3.05 -17.52 -5.85
CA ARG A 270 3.08 -16.82 -7.15
C ARG A 270 4.45 -16.29 -7.56
N GLY A 271 5.47 -16.31 -6.69
CA GLY A 271 6.79 -15.77 -7.00
C GLY A 271 6.91 -14.28 -6.66
N ASP A 272 8.15 -13.81 -6.69
CA ASP A 272 8.64 -12.48 -6.29
C ASP A 272 7.76 -11.34 -6.82
N SER A 273 7.33 -10.47 -5.89
CA SER A 273 6.57 -9.27 -6.20
C SER A 273 7.29 -8.33 -7.18
N THR A 274 6.55 -7.67 -8.07
CA THR A 274 7.05 -6.46 -8.76
C THR A 274 6.78 -5.18 -7.97
N PHE A 275 6.10 -5.31 -6.82
CA PHE A 275 5.63 -4.26 -5.92
C PHE A 275 4.57 -3.31 -6.53
N VAL A 276 3.87 -3.73 -7.58
CA VAL A 276 2.91 -2.88 -8.33
C VAL A 276 1.67 -3.66 -8.74
N GLY A 277 0.49 -3.05 -8.52
CA GLY A 277 -0.79 -3.68 -8.85
C GLY A 277 -1.01 -4.94 -8.02
N GLU A 278 -1.56 -5.99 -8.64
CA GLU A 278 -1.81 -7.25 -7.93
C GLU A 278 -0.53 -7.92 -7.42
N SER A 279 0.62 -7.81 -8.09
CA SER A 279 1.86 -8.45 -7.59
C SER A 279 2.28 -7.93 -6.22
N GLY A 280 1.88 -6.70 -5.86
CA GLY A 280 2.11 -6.11 -4.55
C GLY A 280 1.34 -6.78 -3.41
N LEU A 281 0.26 -7.51 -3.68
CA LEU A 281 -0.65 -8.11 -2.69
C LEU A 281 -0.67 -9.66 -2.70
N TYR A 282 0.07 -10.26 -3.64
CA TYR A 282 -0.06 -11.68 -4.01
C TYR A 282 1.29 -12.34 -4.32
N GLY A 283 2.42 -11.70 -4.05
CA GLY A 283 3.73 -12.06 -4.59
C GLY A 283 4.84 -11.89 -3.56
N ASP A 284 5.75 -12.86 -3.54
CA ASP A 284 6.71 -13.06 -2.45
C ASP A 284 7.58 -11.80 -2.20
N HIS A 285 7.63 -11.36 -0.94
CA HIS A 285 8.26 -10.09 -0.57
C HIS A 285 9.79 -10.24 -0.57
N THR A 286 10.41 -10.11 -1.75
CA THR A 286 11.85 -10.39 -1.96
C THR A 286 12.21 -11.84 -1.56
N GLY A 287 11.45 -12.82 -2.11
CA GLY A 287 11.64 -14.24 -1.84
C GLY A 287 11.20 -14.73 -0.45
N LEU A 288 10.44 -13.93 0.30
CA LEU A 288 9.84 -14.33 1.58
C LEU A 288 8.43 -14.89 1.36
N ASP A 289 8.22 -16.15 1.78
CA ASP A 289 6.97 -16.91 1.61
C ASP A 289 5.72 -16.07 1.98
N ASP A 290 4.93 -15.65 0.98
CA ASP A 290 3.80 -14.71 1.09
C ASP A 290 2.51 -15.38 1.60
N LEU A 291 1.97 -14.91 2.73
CA LEU A 291 0.79 -15.50 3.38
C LEU A 291 -0.50 -15.10 2.66
N TRP A 292 -1.35 -16.11 2.39
CA TRP A 292 -2.61 -15.93 1.67
C TRP A 292 -3.67 -15.28 2.57
N THR A 293 -3.57 -13.97 2.74
CA THR A 293 -4.27 -13.18 3.75
C THR A 293 -5.79 -13.09 3.54
N GLU A 294 -6.28 -13.32 2.33
CA GLU A 294 -7.72 -13.51 2.07
C GLU A 294 -8.31 -14.73 2.80
N ARG A 295 -7.51 -15.77 3.07
CA ARG A 295 -8.01 -17.04 3.64
C ARG A 295 -8.52 -16.85 5.08
N PRO A 296 -9.78 -17.24 5.39
CA PRO A 296 -10.32 -17.18 6.75
C PRO A 296 -9.55 -18.01 7.80
N GLU A 297 -8.71 -18.95 7.39
CA GLU A 297 -7.77 -19.67 8.23
C GLU A 297 -6.55 -18.81 8.60
N VAL A 298 -5.96 -18.10 7.63
CA VAL A 298 -4.79 -17.23 7.81
C VAL A 298 -5.14 -16.01 8.66
N VAL A 299 -6.26 -15.33 8.37
CA VAL A 299 -6.77 -14.20 9.18
C VAL A 299 -6.93 -14.59 10.65
N ARG A 300 -7.52 -15.78 10.90
CA ARG A 300 -7.77 -16.28 12.26
C ARG A 300 -6.46 -16.70 12.94
N GLY A 301 -5.59 -17.41 12.23
CA GLY A 301 -4.31 -17.86 12.76
C GLY A 301 -3.39 -16.69 13.14
N LEU A 302 -3.38 -15.61 12.35
CA LEU A 302 -2.64 -14.38 12.66
C LEU A 302 -3.29 -13.58 13.81
N ALA A 303 -4.63 -13.58 13.94
CA ALA A 303 -5.29 -13.03 15.12
C ALA A 303 -4.89 -13.82 16.39
N GLU A 304 -5.05 -15.16 16.39
CA GLU A 304 -4.70 -16.04 17.52
C GLU A 304 -3.23 -15.92 17.94
N ILE A 305 -2.30 -15.70 16.99
CA ILE A 305 -0.89 -15.40 17.28
C ILE A 305 -0.76 -14.09 18.08
N TYR A 306 -1.33 -12.99 17.60
CA TYR A 306 -1.08 -11.67 18.17
C TYR A 306 -1.92 -11.37 19.43
N GLU A 307 -3.15 -11.89 19.50
CA GLU A 307 -3.93 -12.01 20.73
C GLU A 307 -3.12 -12.66 21.86
N ARG A 308 -2.37 -13.72 21.55
CA ARG A 308 -1.52 -14.39 22.53
C ARG A 308 -0.39 -13.50 23.04
N TRP A 309 0.24 -12.66 22.20
CA TRP A 309 1.27 -11.73 22.68
C TRP A 309 0.69 -10.62 23.56
N VAL A 310 -0.53 -10.15 23.29
CA VAL A 310 -1.28 -9.28 24.20
C VAL A 310 -1.57 -9.97 25.54
N GLY A 311 -1.97 -11.24 25.52
CA GLY A 311 -2.29 -12.03 26.71
C GLY A 311 -1.10 -12.47 27.58
N ASP A 312 -0.03 -13.00 26.98
CA ASP A 312 1.11 -13.65 27.67
C ASP A 312 2.16 -12.65 28.20
N PHE A 313 2.16 -11.41 27.70
CA PHE A 313 3.21 -10.40 27.95
C PHE A 313 2.70 -8.99 28.23
N ALA A 314 1.41 -8.70 28.00
CA ALA A 314 0.81 -7.38 28.18
C ALA A 314 1.57 -6.24 27.46
N VAL A 315 1.86 -6.43 26.17
CA VAL A 315 2.30 -5.36 25.25
C VAL A 315 1.28 -4.21 25.17
N ASP A 316 1.70 -2.99 24.87
CA ASP A 316 0.86 -1.78 24.88
C ASP A 316 0.31 -1.36 23.50
N GLY A 317 0.77 -2.00 22.43
CA GLY A 317 0.37 -1.74 21.04
C GLY A 317 1.33 -2.40 20.03
N PHE A 318 1.08 -2.22 18.73
CA PHE A 318 1.91 -2.78 17.67
C PHE A 318 2.26 -1.78 16.55
N ARG A 319 3.50 -1.83 16.06
CA ARG A 319 3.83 -1.42 14.68
C ARG A 319 3.58 -2.62 13.79
N VAL A 320 2.87 -2.44 12.69
CA VAL A 320 2.64 -3.51 11.71
C VAL A 320 3.48 -3.29 10.46
N ASP A 321 4.16 -4.35 10.04
CA ASP A 321 5.03 -4.38 8.87
C ASP A 321 4.26 -4.46 7.54
N THR A 322 4.85 -3.93 6.47
CA THR A 322 4.47 -4.19 5.07
C THR A 322 2.97 -4.04 4.77
N VAL A 323 2.31 -3.05 5.40
CA VAL A 323 0.84 -2.93 5.39
C VAL A 323 0.25 -2.71 4.00
N LYS A 324 1.01 -2.11 3.08
CA LYS A 324 0.60 -1.93 1.67
C LYS A 324 0.64 -3.22 0.82
N ASN A 325 1.18 -4.30 1.36
CA ASN A 325 1.37 -5.57 0.67
C ASN A 325 0.36 -6.65 1.11
N VAL A 326 -0.57 -6.31 2.01
CA VAL A 326 -1.64 -7.18 2.51
C VAL A 326 -3.01 -6.56 2.19
N ASP A 327 -4.01 -7.40 1.94
CA ASP A 327 -5.34 -6.97 1.49
C ASP A 327 -6.11 -6.10 2.51
N MET A 328 -7.00 -5.24 2.01
CA MET A 328 -7.73 -4.26 2.84
C MET A 328 -8.83 -4.90 3.71
N GLU A 329 -9.37 -6.06 3.36
CA GLU A 329 -10.32 -6.81 4.17
C GLU A 329 -9.62 -7.52 5.34
N PHE A 330 -8.43 -8.09 5.13
CA PHE A 330 -7.58 -8.59 6.22
C PHE A 330 -7.42 -7.53 7.30
N TRP A 331 -7.01 -6.31 6.95
CA TRP A 331 -6.84 -5.22 7.91
C TRP A 331 -8.12 -4.91 8.67
N THR A 332 -9.22 -4.71 7.93
CA THR A 332 -10.55 -4.43 8.47
C THR A 332 -10.99 -5.48 9.50
N ARG A 333 -10.67 -6.76 9.27
CA ARG A 333 -11.04 -7.90 10.13
C ARG A 333 -10.09 -8.09 11.30
N TRP A 334 -8.78 -8.10 11.04
CA TRP A 334 -7.74 -8.39 12.03
C TRP A 334 -7.61 -7.27 13.07
N ALA A 335 -7.57 -6.01 12.65
CA ALA A 335 -7.47 -4.87 13.58
C ALA A 335 -8.72 -4.78 14.47
N THR A 336 -9.92 -4.90 13.90
CA THR A 336 -11.19 -4.88 14.66
C THR A 336 -11.29 -6.02 15.68
N ALA A 337 -10.76 -7.21 15.37
CA ALA A 337 -10.72 -8.34 16.31
C ALA A 337 -9.72 -8.08 17.45
N LEU A 338 -8.52 -7.59 17.11
CA LEU A 338 -7.46 -7.31 18.07
C LEU A 338 -7.79 -6.15 19.03
N ASP A 339 -8.40 -5.07 18.51
CA ASP A 339 -8.96 -3.96 19.32
C ASP A 339 -9.89 -4.51 20.41
N ALA A 340 -10.84 -5.37 20.01
CA ALA A 340 -11.83 -5.95 20.91
C ALA A 340 -11.17 -6.85 21.97
N TYR A 341 -10.23 -7.70 21.57
CA TYR A 341 -9.48 -8.56 22.48
C TYR A 341 -8.64 -7.74 23.48
N ALA A 342 -7.96 -6.69 23.02
CA ALA A 342 -7.16 -5.82 23.88
C ALA A 342 -8.03 -5.10 24.91
N ALA A 343 -9.18 -4.57 24.49
CA ALA A 343 -10.16 -3.97 25.39
C ALA A 343 -10.70 -4.97 26.43
N GLU A 344 -11.03 -6.21 26.04
CA GLU A 344 -11.42 -7.28 26.98
C GLU A 344 -10.33 -7.64 28.01
N ARG A 345 -9.06 -7.30 27.74
CA ARG A 345 -7.93 -7.45 28.67
C ARG A 345 -7.58 -6.17 29.42
N GLY A 346 -8.45 -5.16 29.39
CA GLY A 346 -8.25 -3.88 30.09
C GLY A 346 -7.24 -2.96 29.40
N ARG A 347 -6.93 -3.21 28.12
CA ARG A 347 -6.13 -2.34 27.27
C ARG A 347 -7.05 -1.64 26.28
N GLU A 348 -7.92 -0.78 26.82
CA GLU A 348 -8.80 0.10 26.05
C GLU A 348 -7.99 1.07 25.17
N ASP A 349 -6.83 1.52 25.67
CA ASP A 349 -5.83 2.30 24.92
C ASP A 349 -4.80 1.36 24.23
N PHE A 350 -5.16 0.61 23.18
CA PHE A 350 -4.23 -0.22 22.40
C PHE A 350 -4.02 0.38 20.99
N LEU A 351 -2.82 0.91 20.72
CA LEU A 351 -2.52 1.60 19.46
C LEU A 351 -1.87 0.66 18.44
N ILE A 352 -2.52 0.47 17.30
CA ILE A 352 -2.01 -0.24 16.13
C ILE A 352 -1.65 0.77 15.03
N PHE A 353 -0.38 0.82 14.63
CA PHE A 353 0.09 1.72 13.56
C PHE A 353 0.80 0.97 12.42
N GLY A 354 0.36 1.22 11.18
CA GLY A 354 0.86 0.51 10.00
C GLY A 354 2.02 1.20 9.29
N GLU A 355 2.98 0.42 8.79
CA GLU A 355 3.98 0.90 7.84
C GLU A 355 3.42 0.83 6.41
N VAL A 356 3.12 2.00 5.84
CA VAL A 356 2.64 2.15 4.47
C VAL A 356 3.64 3.03 3.72
N LEU A 357 4.66 2.42 3.11
CA LEU A 357 5.70 3.09 2.32
C LEU A 357 5.11 3.87 1.11
N SER A 358 4.65 5.10 1.38
CA SER A 358 4.19 6.12 0.42
C SER A 358 4.11 7.50 1.09
N SER A 359 4.58 8.55 0.41
CA SER A 359 4.46 9.94 0.86
C SER A 359 3.09 10.58 0.54
N ASP A 360 2.15 9.85 -0.07
CA ASP A 360 0.82 10.36 -0.45
C ASP A 360 -0.26 10.02 0.60
N PRO A 361 -0.87 11.02 1.28
CA PRO A 361 -2.01 10.83 2.18
C PRO A 361 -3.25 10.16 1.56
N ALA A 362 -3.37 10.11 0.23
CA ALA A 362 -4.42 9.34 -0.44
C ALA A 362 -4.15 7.83 -0.45
N VAL A 363 -2.89 7.41 -0.27
CA VAL A 363 -2.46 5.99 -0.20
C VAL A 363 -2.40 5.51 1.25
N THR A 364 -1.96 6.33 2.20
CA THR A 364 -1.84 5.94 3.63
C THR A 364 -3.17 5.95 4.37
N ALA A 365 -4.00 6.98 4.21
CA ALA A 365 -5.24 7.15 4.97
C ALA A 365 -6.33 6.06 4.76
N PRO A 366 -6.43 5.35 3.62
CA PRO A 366 -7.30 4.18 3.47
C PRO A 366 -7.07 3.08 4.52
N TYR A 367 -5.84 2.86 5.01
CA TYR A 367 -5.57 1.80 6.01
C TYR A 367 -6.10 2.16 7.40
N VAL A 368 -6.20 3.46 7.72
CA VAL A 368 -6.88 3.96 8.93
C VAL A 368 -8.40 3.96 8.73
N THR A 369 -8.88 4.53 7.61
CA THR A 369 -10.32 4.78 7.40
C THR A 369 -11.14 3.56 6.96
N ARG A 370 -10.58 2.67 6.11
CA ARG A 370 -11.17 1.38 5.73
C ARG A 370 -10.60 0.26 6.59
N GLY A 371 -9.27 0.13 6.63
CA GLY A 371 -8.55 -0.97 7.28
C GLY A 371 -8.58 -0.98 8.82
N ARG A 372 -9.19 0.03 9.46
CA ARG A 372 -9.40 0.14 10.93
C ARG A 372 -8.13 0.17 11.79
N LEU A 373 -6.95 0.35 11.22
CA LEU A 373 -5.77 0.76 11.98
C LEU A 373 -6.04 2.11 12.65
N ASP A 374 -5.42 2.42 13.79
CA ASP A 374 -5.56 3.75 14.41
C ASP A 374 -4.70 4.79 13.69
N SER A 375 -3.63 4.35 13.06
CA SER A 375 -2.50 5.18 12.70
C SER A 375 -1.64 4.54 11.60
N THR A 376 -0.76 5.34 11.02
CA THR A 376 0.31 4.93 10.11
C THR A 376 1.61 5.60 10.54
N LEU A 377 2.75 5.05 10.07
CA LEU A 377 3.98 5.82 10.01
C LEU A 377 3.78 7.01 9.05
N ASP A 378 4.05 8.23 9.52
CA ASP A 378 3.77 9.47 8.78
C ASP A 378 4.89 9.77 7.75
N PHE A 379 5.01 8.91 6.75
CA PHE A 379 5.85 9.13 5.57
C PHE A 379 5.57 10.47 4.86
N PRO A 380 4.32 10.96 4.74
CA PRO A 380 4.04 12.30 4.23
C PRO A 380 4.75 13.41 5.02
N LEU A 381 4.66 13.40 6.36
CA LEU A 381 5.39 14.39 7.17
C LEU A 381 6.91 14.16 7.12
N GLN A 382 7.40 12.91 7.11
CA GLN A 382 8.83 12.63 7.00
C GLN A 382 9.42 13.23 5.72
N GLN A 383 8.75 13.07 4.57
CA GLN A 383 9.16 13.70 3.31
C GLN A 383 9.10 15.23 3.40
N ALA A 384 8.03 15.81 3.97
CA ALA A 384 7.91 17.25 4.15
C ALA A 384 8.96 17.84 5.11
N VAL A 385 9.44 17.07 6.10
CA VAL A 385 10.57 17.48 6.94
C VAL A 385 11.88 17.40 6.15
N ARG A 386 12.17 16.30 5.43
CA ARG A 386 13.36 16.19 4.56
C ARG A 386 13.39 17.33 3.53
N ASP A 387 12.25 17.64 2.94
CA ASP A 387 12.07 18.75 2.01
C ASP A 387 12.57 20.08 2.58
N VAL A 388 12.13 20.47 3.79
CA VAL A 388 12.50 21.76 4.37
C VAL A 388 13.89 21.76 5.01
N VAL A 389 14.30 20.71 5.73
CA VAL A 389 15.58 20.70 6.49
C VAL A 389 16.78 20.21 5.67
N SER A 390 16.55 19.33 4.70
CA SER A 390 17.58 18.70 3.88
C SER A 390 17.65 19.34 2.50
N LEU A 391 16.55 19.31 1.74
CA LEU A 391 16.49 19.77 0.35
C LEU A 391 16.28 21.29 0.19
N GLY A 392 16.02 22.03 1.28
CA GLY A 392 15.87 23.48 1.27
C GLY A 392 14.62 24.00 0.53
N ARG A 393 13.58 23.17 0.40
CA ARG A 393 12.29 23.52 -0.23
C ARG A 393 11.55 24.61 0.57
N PRO A 394 10.51 25.25 -0.01
CA PRO A 394 9.71 26.27 0.67
C PRO A 394 9.09 25.77 1.98
N ALA A 395 8.92 26.68 2.93
CA ALA A 395 8.36 26.35 4.24
C ALA A 395 6.89 25.86 4.18
N SER A 396 6.19 26.08 3.06
CA SER A 396 4.83 25.56 2.84
C SER A 396 4.73 24.05 2.75
N SER A 397 5.80 23.31 2.42
CA SER A 397 5.77 21.84 2.33
C SER A 397 5.19 21.17 3.60
N LEU A 398 5.39 21.78 4.77
CA LEU A 398 4.76 21.33 6.02
C LEU A 398 3.24 21.61 6.03
N ALA A 399 2.82 22.85 5.73
CA ALA A 399 1.42 23.25 5.64
C ALA A 399 0.62 22.46 4.60
N ASP A 400 1.26 22.13 3.47
CA ASP A 400 0.66 21.38 2.36
C ASP A 400 0.33 19.93 2.78
N VAL A 401 1.15 19.31 3.65
CA VAL A 401 0.83 18.02 4.30
C VAL A 401 -0.23 18.17 5.39
N PHE A 402 -0.09 19.15 6.31
CA PHE A 402 -1.07 19.36 7.37
C PHE A 402 -2.48 19.68 6.83
N ALA A 403 -2.57 20.30 5.65
CA ALA A 403 -3.84 20.51 4.95
C ALA A 403 -4.55 19.21 4.50
N GLN A 404 -3.88 18.06 4.54
CA GLN A 404 -4.45 16.73 4.24
C GLN A 404 -4.84 15.91 5.49
N ASP A 405 -4.59 16.41 6.71
CA ASP A 405 -4.82 15.68 7.98
C ASP A 405 -6.26 15.14 8.13
N TYR A 406 -7.25 15.80 7.50
CA TYR A 406 -8.66 15.36 7.46
C TYR A 406 -8.88 13.98 6.83
N ARG A 407 -7.94 13.46 6.05
CA ARG A 407 -8.06 12.16 5.37
C ARG A 407 -8.01 10.98 6.34
N TYR A 408 -7.26 11.12 7.44
CA TYR A 408 -7.10 10.10 8.47
C TYR A 408 -8.25 10.08 9.48
N THR A 409 -9.20 11.01 9.39
CA THR A 409 -10.30 11.15 10.36
C THR A 409 -11.25 9.95 10.34
N THR A 410 -11.44 9.34 11.51
CA THR A 410 -12.39 8.25 11.79
C THR A 410 -13.17 8.52 13.07
N ASP A 411 -14.10 7.62 13.41
CA ASP A 411 -14.80 7.56 14.69
C ASP A 411 -13.89 7.35 15.92
N LYS A 412 -12.68 6.76 15.76
CA LYS A 412 -11.73 6.51 16.87
C LYS A 412 -10.44 7.36 16.84
N ALA A 413 -9.92 7.72 15.67
CA ALA A 413 -8.61 8.36 15.48
C ALA A 413 -8.60 9.44 14.38
N ASN A 414 -7.55 10.26 14.31
CA ASN A 414 -7.24 11.14 13.18
C ASN A 414 -5.71 11.33 12.98
N ALA A 415 -5.27 12.47 12.44
CA ALA A 415 -3.87 12.73 12.12
C ALA A 415 -2.94 12.94 13.34
N TYR A 416 -3.46 12.92 14.57
CA TYR A 416 -2.68 13.15 15.80
C TYR A 416 -2.19 11.84 16.43
N GLU A 417 -2.80 10.73 16.06
CA GLU A 417 -2.38 9.36 16.37
C GLU A 417 -1.22 8.91 15.47
N GLN A 418 -1.02 9.57 14.32
CA GLN A 418 0.06 9.32 13.35
C GLN A 418 1.44 9.28 14.02
N VAL A 419 2.25 8.28 13.67
CA VAL A 419 3.56 8.04 14.27
C VAL A 419 4.63 8.69 13.38
N THR A 420 5.19 9.79 13.84
CA THR A 420 6.02 10.69 13.03
C THR A 420 7.51 10.39 13.23
N PHE A 421 8.33 10.51 12.17
CA PHE A 421 9.74 10.12 12.20
C PHE A 421 10.57 10.92 11.16
N LEU A 422 11.90 10.79 11.20
CA LEU A 422 12.84 11.52 10.32
C LEU A 422 13.62 10.60 9.37
N GLY A 423 13.85 9.36 9.79
CA GLY A 423 14.49 8.27 9.08
C GLY A 423 14.22 6.97 9.83
N ASN A 424 14.50 5.82 9.20
CA ASN A 424 14.26 4.51 9.79
C ASN A 424 15.33 3.49 9.37
N HIS A 425 15.10 2.22 9.68
CA HIS A 425 16.00 1.11 9.40
C HIS A 425 16.00 0.64 7.93
N ASP A 426 15.28 1.28 7.01
CA ASP A 426 15.15 0.85 5.61
C ASP A 426 15.46 1.97 4.60
N MET A 427 14.94 3.18 4.82
CA MET A 427 15.19 4.34 3.94
C MET A 427 16.52 5.04 4.22
N GLY A 428 17.11 4.84 5.41
CA GLY A 428 18.23 5.62 5.90
C GLY A 428 17.87 6.56 7.07
N ARG A 429 18.91 7.07 7.73
CA ARG A 429 18.81 8.04 8.84
C ARG A 429 18.71 9.47 8.31
N ILE A 430 18.19 10.38 9.15
CA ILE A 430 18.19 11.81 8.84
C ILE A 430 19.60 12.36 8.55
N GLY A 431 20.62 11.86 9.25
CA GLY A 431 22.01 12.24 9.02
C GLY A 431 22.52 11.91 7.61
N ALA A 432 22.14 10.75 7.06
CA ALA A 432 22.49 10.36 5.69
C ALA A 432 21.87 11.33 4.67
N PHE A 433 20.58 11.68 4.83
CA PHE A 433 19.91 12.64 3.95
C PHE A 433 20.58 14.02 4.04
N LEU A 434 20.87 14.51 5.25
CA LEU A 434 21.52 15.82 5.44
C LEU A 434 22.89 15.90 4.75
N ARG A 435 23.77 14.91 4.96
CA ARG A 435 25.08 14.84 4.29
C ARG A 435 24.95 14.76 2.77
N ARG A 436 24.09 13.87 2.27
CA ARG A 436 23.89 13.60 0.83
C ARG A 436 23.30 14.79 0.07
N ASP A 437 22.31 15.44 0.67
CA ASP A 437 21.59 16.55 0.05
C ASP A 437 22.35 17.89 0.23
N ASN A 438 23.28 18.00 1.19
CA ASN A 438 24.08 19.21 1.48
C ASN A 438 25.60 18.94 1.54
N PRO A 439 26.25 18.44 0.47
CA PRO A 439 27.66 18.01 0.47
C PRO A 439 28.72 19.13 0.62
N GLY A 440 28.29 20.35 0.93
CA GLY A 440 29.16 21.50 1.24
C GLY A 440 28.81 22.23 2.54
N ALA A 441 27.94 21.66 3.37
CA ALA A 441 27.66 22.16 4.71
C ALA A 441 28.79 21.76 5.68
N ASP A 442 29.08 22.62 6.67
CA ASP A 442 29.98 22.27 7.78
C ASP A 442 29.23 21.53 8.91
N ASP A 443 29.96 20.92 9.83
CA ASP A 443 29.41 20.13 10.95
C ASP A 443 28.43 20.96 11.81
N ARG A 444 28.63 22.28 11.86
CA ARG A 444 27.80 23.22 12.59
C ARG A 444 26.46 23.46 11.87
N GLU A 445 26.46 23.55 10.54
CA GLU A 445 25.24 23.61 9.75
C GLU A 445 24.51 22.26 9.75
N LEU A 446 25.21 21.14 9.59
CA LEU A 446 24.64 19.79 9.69
C LEU A 446 23.98 19.57 11.07
N LEU A 447 24.66 19.95 12.16
CA LEU A 447 24.11 19.89 13.52
C LEU A 447 22.93 20.86 13.74
N ALA A 448 22.91 22.00 13.06
CA ALA A 448 21.75 22.90 13.10
C ALA A 448 20.54 22.31 12.37
N ARG A 449 20.75 21.69 11.19
CA ARG A 449 19.69 21.02 10.42
C ARG A 449 19.15 19.77 11.09
N ALA A 450 20.01 18.97 11.73
CA ALA A 450 19.58 17.82 12.54
C ALA A 450 18.68 18.27 13.71
N ARG A 451 19.10 19.31 14.46
CA ARG A 451 18.25 19.91 15.51
C ARG A 451 16.95 20.50 14.99
N LEU A 452 16.97 21.13 13.81
CA LEU A 452 15.75 21.66 13.18
C LEU A 452 14.77 20.53 12.85
N ALA A 453 15.26 19.37 12.42
CA ALA A 453 14.46 18.18 12.18
C ALA A 453 13.82 17.67 13.50
N ASP A 454 14.61 17.53 14.58
CA ASP A 454 14.11 17.21 15.92
C ASP A 454 13.05 18.22 16.39
N GLU A 455 13.29 19.52 16.20
CA GLU A 455 12.36 20.58 16.60
C GLU A 455 11.02 20.50 15.86
N ILE A 456 11.02 20.31 14.54
CA ILE A 456 9.79 20.16 13.75
C ILE A 456 9.05 18.88 14.20
N LEU A 457 9.77 17.77 14.30
CA LEU A 457 9.25 16.49 14.76
C LEU A 457 8.59 16.60 16.15
N PHE A 458 9.22 17.30 17.08
CA PHE A 458 8.77 17.38 18.48
C PHE A 458 7.69 18.44 18.74
N LEU A 459 7.50 19.41 17.84
CA LEU A 459 6.57 20.55 18.00
C LEU A 459 5.35 20.53 17.06
N SER A 460 5.33 19.63 16.07
CA SER A 460 4.18 19.35 15.19
C SER A 460 3.15 18.41 15.85
N ARG A 461 2.07 18.07 15.15
CA ARG A 461 1.14 17.01 15.56
C ARG A 461 1.65 15.60 15.26
N GLY A 462 1.22 14.63 16.05
CA GLY A 462 1.63 13.22 15.96
C GLY A 462 2.46 12.75 17.15
N ASN A 463 2.78 11.45 17.15
CA ASN A 463 3.61 10.78 18.15
C ASN A 463 5.04 10.59 17.61
N PRO A 464 6.03 11.39 18.03
CA PRO A 464 7.36 11.35 17.43
C PRO A 464 8.22 10.17 17.87
N VAL A 465 8.90 9.57 16.90
CA VAL A 465 9.90 8.51 17.01
C VAL A 465 11.31 9.09 16.92
N VAL A 466 12.13 8.82 17.92
CA VAL A 466 13.59 8.89 17.82
C VAL A 466 14.10 7.51 17.42
N TYR A 467 14.79 7.39 16.28
CA TYR A 467 15.42 6.14 15.88
C TYR A 467 16.79 6.00 16.56
N ALA A 468 17.05 4.87 17.21
CA ALA A 468 18.23 4.68 18.05
C ALA A 468 19.54 5.01 17.31
N GLY A 469 20.30 5.98 17.82
CA GLY A 469 21.55 6.47 17.24
C GLY A 469 21.44 7.86 16.60
N ASP A 470 20.24 8.32 16.21
CA ASP A 470 20.05 9.67 15.66
C ASP A 470 20.33 10.73 16.74
N GLU A 471 20.02 10.45 18.01
CA GLU A 471 20.36 11.31 19.15
C GLU A 471 21.88 11.38 19.44
N GLN A 472 22.66 10.49 18.83
CA GLN A 472 24.12 10.37 18.86
C GLN A 472 24.78 10.79 17.53
N GLY A 473 24.02 11.35 16.60
CA GLY A 473 24.52 11.90 15.34
C GLY A 473 24.84 10.87 14.26
N PHE A 474 24.33 9.63 14.35
CA PHE A 474 24.56 8.57 13.36
C PHE A 474 24.11 9.01 11.96
N THR A 475 24.91 8.71 10.93
CA THR A 475 24.54 9.07 9.55
C THR A 475 24.41 7.82 8.68
N GLY A 476 25.52 7.14 8.40
CA GLY A 476 25.59 5.97 7.54
C GLY A 476 25.38 6.29 6.05
N ALA A 477 25.58 5.28 5.20
CA ALA A 477 25.44 5.43 3.75
C ALA A 477 23.96 5.48 3.27
N GLY A 478 23.00 5.10 4.12
CA GLY A 478 21.58 4.99 3.80
C GLY A 478 21.17 3.64 3.20
N GLY A 479 19.87 3.40 3.06
CA GLY A 479 19.33 2.04 2.82
C GLY A 479 19.28 1.21 4.12
N ASP A 480 19.15 -0.12 4.01
CA ASP A 480 18.91 -0.98 5.18
C ASP A 480 20.15 -1.17 6.07
N LYS A 481 21.18 -1.91 5.62
CA LYS A 481 22.28 -2.34 6.52
C LYS A 481 23.10 -1.16 7.03
N ASP A 482 23.17 -0.09 6.24
CA ASP A 482 23.91 1.13 6.55
C ASP A 482 23.11 2.16 7.37
N ALA A 483 21.85 1.85 7.72
CA ALA A 483 21.08 2.57 8.74
C ALA A 483 21.03 1.83 10.09
N ARG A 484 21.63 0.64 10.19
CA ARG A 484 21.48 -0.30 11.32
C ARG A 484 22.76 -0.40 12.18
N GLN A 485 23.51 0.69 12.31
CA GLN A 485 24.72 0.78 13.16
C GLN A 485 24.45 0.47 14.64
N THR A 486 25.47 -0.02 15.36
CA THR A 486 25.37 -0.39 16.78
C THR A 486 25.51 0.82 17.72
N LEU A 487 24.81 0.80 18.86
CA LEU A 487 25.04 1.75 19.97
C LEU A 487 26.10 1.25 20.97
N PHE A 488 26.48 -0.02 20.93
CA PHE A 488 27.73 -0.50 21.51
C PHE A 488 28.88 -0.43 20.48
N ALA A 489 30.13 -0.56 20.94
CA ALA A 489 31.30 -0.52 20.07
C ALA A 489 31.25 -1.53 18.90
N SER A 490 31.27 -1.01 17.67
CA SER A 490 31.23 -1.76 16.41
C SER A 490 32.59 -2.37 16.04
N GLN A 491 32.55 -3.47 15.27
CA GLN A 491 33.70 -4.02 14.54
C GLN A 491 33.50 -4.01 13.01
N VAL A 492 32.38 -3.48 12.51
CA VAL A 492 32.09 -3.37 11.07
C VAL A 492 32.90 -2.22 10.44
N PRO A 493 33.72 -2.46 9.40
CA PRO A 493 34.49 -1.41 8.74
C PRO A 493 33.63 -0.22 8.26
N ASP A 494 32.53 -0.51 7.56
CA ASP A 494 31.59 0.48 7.01
C ASP A 494 30.94 1.36 8.09
N TYR A 495 30.79 0.86 9.33
CA TYR A 495 30.30 1.66 10.46
C TYR A 495 31.43 2.45 11.12
N LEU A 496 32.67 1.97 11.06
CA LEU A 496 33.83 2.68 11.63
C LEU A 496 34.25 3.90 10.79
N ASP A 497 33.78 3.99 9.54
CA ASP A 497 33.94 5.13 8.61
C ASP A 497 32.76 6.14 8.66
N ASP A 498 31.70 5.86 9.45
CA ASP A 498 30.54 6.76 9.61
C ASP A 498 30.89 7.98 10.47
N ASP A 499 30.99 9.13 9.81
CA ASP A 499 31.29 10.45 10.37
C ASP A 499 30.04 11.05 11.06
N LEU A 500 30.15 11.43 12.33
CA LEU A 500 28.99 11.69 13.22
C LEU A 500 28.64 13.18 13.38
N ILE A 501 27.34 13.49 13.27
CA ILE A 501 26.85 14.88 13.40
C ILE A 501 26.90 15.34 14.86
N GLY A 502 27.95 16.10 15.19
CA GLY A 502 28.11 16.80 16.46
C GLY A 502 29.12 16.20 17.44
N THR A 503 29.92 15.20 17.03
CA THR A 503 30.97 14.61 17.86
C THR A 503 32.11 14.02 17.04
N ASP A 504 33.36 14.15 17.53
CA ASP A 504 34.54 13.49 16.94
C ASP A 504 34.64 11.98 17.31
N ARG A 505 33.63 11.43 18.00
CA ARG A 505 33.57 10.00 18.37
C ARG A 505 33.22 9.16 17.15
N THR A 506 33.90 8.03 16.96
CA THR A 506 33.51 7.01 15.98
C THR A 506 32.80 5.83 16.63
N HIS A 507 32.19 4.95 15.83
CA HIS A 507 31.53 3.72 16.28
C HIS A 507 32.48 2.70 16.96
N ALA A 508 33.78 2.96 17.05
CA ALA A 508 34.73 2.15 17.82
C ALA A 508 34.48 2.18 19.35
N THR A 509 33.52 3.00 19.82
CA THR A 509 33.17 3.15 21.24
C THR A 509 31.67 3.34 21.44
N ASP A 510 31.16 2.82 22.57
CA ASP A 510 29.79 2.96 23.06
C ASP A 510 29.18 4.37 22.87
N ALA A 511 27.97 4.42 22.35
CA ALA A 511 27.22 5.62 21.97
C ALA A 511 26.13 6.00 22.99
N TYR A 512 26.42 5.95 24.30
CA TYR A 512 25.45 6.32 25.35
C TYR A 512 25.69 7.73 25.92
N ASP A 513 26.22 8.65 25.13
CA ASP A 513 26.59 9.97 25.63
C ASP A 513 25.36 10.86 25.85
N THR A 514 24.91 10.97 27.10
CA THR A 514 23.85 11.90 27.51
C THR A 514 24.28 13.37 27.44
N THR A 515 25.55 13.66 27.15
CA THR A 515 26.09 15.00 26.93
C THR A 515 26.06 15.42 25.45
N HIS A 516 25.74 14.51 24.53
CA HIS A 516 25.73 14.75 23.09
C HIS A 516 24.80 15.92 22.71
N PRO A 517 25.21 16.80 21.77
CA PRO A 517 24.43 17.99 21.38
C PRO A 517 23.02 17.73 20.82
N LEU A 518 22.73 16.52 20.32
CA LEU A 518 21.39 16.10 19.88
C LEU A 518 20.58 15.48 21.03
N TYR A 519 21.12 14.49 21.76
CA TYR A 519 20.53 13.94 23.00
C TYR A 519 20.01 15.05 23.94
N ARG A 520 20.82 16.08 24.20
CA ARG A 520 20.45 17.23 25.04
C ARG A 520 19.30 18.06 24.45
N SER A 521 19.25 18.22 23.13
CA SER A 521 18.22 18.96 22.39
C SER A 521 16.87 18.23 22.48
N ILE A 522 16.86 16.94 22.13
CA ILE A 522 15.71 16.04 22.25
C ILE A 522 15.20 16.03 23.70
N ALA A 523 16.09 15.83 24.68
CA ALA A 523 15.71 15.86 26.09
C ALA A 523 15.20 17.23 26.57
N GLU A 524 15.55 18.35 25.93
CA GLU A 524 14.93 19.66 26.18
C GLU A 524 13.53 19.78 25.58
N LEU A 525 13.36 19.38 24.33
CA LEU A 525 12.06 19.36 23.65
C LEU A 525 11.06 18.46 24.39
N SER A 526 11.49 17.28 24.84
CA SER A 526 10.70 16.36 25.67
C SER A 526 10.27 16.97 27.00
N ARG A 527 11.18 17.71 27.66
CA ARG A 527 10.86 18.45 28.90
C ARG A 527 9.95 19.65 28.63
N LEU A 528 10.01 20.27 27.45
CA LEU A 528 9.15 21.36 27.03
C LEU A 528 7.72 20.89 26.78
N THR A 529 7.53 19.86 25.95
CA THR A 529 6.19 19.32 25.63
C THR A 529 5.54 18.68 26.85
N LYS A 530 6.30 17.99 27.72
CA LYS A 530 5.78 17.48 29.00
C LYS A 530 5.30 18.59 29.96
N ARG A 531 5.90 19.78 29.93
CA ARG A 531 5.41 20.96 30.68
C ARG A 531 4.22 21.66 30.01
N HIS A 532 4.09 21.52 28.69
CA HIS A 532 3.08 22.19 27.86
C HIS A 532 2.43 21.17 26.90
N PRO A 533 1.55 20.26 27.40
CA PRO A 533 1.04 19.13 26.61
C PRO A 533 0.39 19.50 25.27
N ALA A 534 -0.18 20.71 25.18
CA ALA A 534 -0.74 21.26 23.95
C ALA A 534 0.27 21.35 22.78
N LEU A 535 1.58 21.29 23.02
CA LEU A 535 2.61 21.14 21.99
C LEU A 535 2.68 19.70 21.40
N ARG A 536 1.82 18.78 21.87
CA ARG A 536 1.57 17.43 21.32
C ARG A 536 0.10 17.23 20.98
N ASP A 537 -0.78 17.35 21.97
CA ASP A 537 -2.23 17.10 21.81
C ASP A 537 -3.07 18.35 21.52
N GLY A 538 -2.47 19.54 21.51
CA GLY A 538 -3.20 20.78 21.25
C GLY A 538 -3.55 20.94 19.78
N VAL A 539 -4.73 21.48 19.51
CA VAL A 539 -5.21 21.77 18.14
C VAL A 539 -4.19 22.65 17.43
N GLN A 540 -3.67 22.18 16.31
CA GLN A 540 -2.80 22.93 15.41
C GLN A 540 -3.66 23.76 14.46
N ILE A 541 -3.36 25.05 14.33
CA ILE A 541 -3.97 25.95 13.35
C ILE A 541 -2.86 26.68 12.61
N GLU A 542 -2.84 26.53 11.28
CA GLU A 542 -1.87 27.18 10.41
C GLU A 542 -2.03 28.71 10.43
N ARG A 543 -0.91 29.44 10.59
CA ARG A 543 -0.89 30.90 10.68
C ARG A 543 -0.07 31.56 9.57
N TYR A 544 1.02 30.94 9.14
CA TYR A 544 1.90 31.47 8.09
C TYR A 544 2.79 30.38 7.47
N ALA A 545 3.06 30.48 6.18
CA ALA A 545 4.13 29.72 5.52
C ALA A 545 4.74 30.52 4.36
N ASP A 546 6.08 30.53 4.25
CA ASP A 546 6.79 31.02 3.06
C ASP A 546 6.65 30.02 1.90
N THR A 547 5.90 30.40 0.86
CA THR A 547 5.48 29.52 -0.26
C THR A 547 6.43 29.49 -1.46
N ARG A 548 7.55 30.22 -1.43
CA ARG A 548 8.43 30.40 -2.61
C ARG A 548 9.90 30.02 -2.40
N THR A 549 10.38 30.04 -1.16
CA THR A 549 11.77 29.76 -0.78
C THR A 549 11.82 29.27 0.66
N ALA A 550 12.94 28.70 1.09
CA ALA A 550 13.23 28.50 2.50
C ALA A 550 13.03 29.80 3.32
N GLY A 551 12.31 29.66 4.43
CA GLY A 551 11.70 30.76 5.18
C GLY A 551 10.95 30.25 6.42
N VAL A 552 9.89 30.95 6.84
CA VAL A 552 9.16 30.64 8.08
C VAL A 552 7.90 29.81 7.82
N HIS A 553 7.72 28.77 8.64
CA HIS A 553 6.43 28.10 8.88
C HIS A 553 5.97 28.44 10.31
N ALA A 554 4.71 28.81 10.52
CA ALA A 554 4.21 29.16 11.85
C ALA A 554 2.77 28.67 12.11
N THR A 555 2.58 28.05 13.27
CA THR A 555 1.31 27.44 13.70
C THR A 555 0.96 27.87 15.13
N SER A 556 -0.34 27.92 15.43
CA SER A 556 -0.82 27.97 16.81
C SER A 556 -1.14 26.56 17.29
N ARG A 557 -0.47 26.10 18.34
CA ARG A 557 -0.81 24.90 19.11
C ARG A 557 -1.68 25.32 20.31
N ILE A 558 -2.89 24.79 20.41
CA ILE A 558 -3.93 25.33 21.30
C ILE A 558 -4.40 24.27 22.31
N ASP A 559 -4.31 24.58 23.60
CA ASP A 559 -4.99 23.82 24.66
C ASP A 559 -6.50 24.12 24.61
N PRO A 560 -7.37 23.17 24.21
CA PRO A 560 -8.80 23.47 24.07
C PRO A 560 -9.51 23.61 25.42
N LYS A 561 -8.98 23.00 26.50
CA LYS A 561 -9.59 23.02 27.85
C LYS A 561 -9.26 24.32 28.58
N ARG A 562 -8.05 24.87 28.39
CA ARG A 562 -7.59 26.15 28.96
C ARG A 562 -7.69 27.32 27.96
N ARG A 563 -8.13 27.06 26.73
CA ARG A 563 -8.18 28.00 25.59
C ARG A 563 -6.86 28.78 25.44
N THR A 564 -5.73 28.12 25.69
CA THR A 564 -4.40 28.75 25.76
C THR A 564 -3.63 28.52 24.47
N GLU A 565 -3.22 29.60 23.82
CA GLU A 565 -2.48 29.60 22.56
C GLU A 565 -0.96 29.55 22.81
N TYR A 566 -0.29 28.61 22.15
CA TYR A 566 1.16 28.55 22.00
C TYR A 566 1.50 28.77 20.52
N LEU A 567 2.29 29.79 20.23
CA LEU A 567 2.81 30.06 18.90
C LEU A 567 4.11 29.28 18.70
N VAL A 568 4.13 28.41 17.69
CA VAL A 568 5.32 27.71 17.21
C VAL A 568 5.70 28.34 15.86
N ALA A 569 6.97 28.71 15.69
CA ALA A 569 7.47 29.16 14.40
C ALA A 569 8.85 28.55 14.11
N VAL A 570 8.99 27.99 12.92
CA VAL A 570 10.15 27.23 12.40
C VAL A 570 10.74 28.03 11.26
N ASN A 571 12.07 28.15 11.14
CA ASN A 571 12.72 28.77 9.99
C ASN A 571 13.76 27.84 9.37
N ASN A 572 13.53 27.40 8.14
CA ASN A 572 14.46 26.55 7.40
C ASN A 572 15.48 27.32 6.53
N ALA A 573 15.47 28.66 6.55
CA ALA A 573 16.52 29.44 5.92
C ALA A 573 17.81 29.47 6.77
N THR A 574 18.96 29.51 6.10
CA THR A 574 20.30 29.74 6.69
C THR A 574 20.52 31.16 7.22
N THR A 575 19.49 32.02 7.16
CA THR A 575 19.49 33.38 7.71
C THR A 575 18.24 33.62 8.57
N PRO A 576 18.31 34.46 9.62
CA PRO A 576 17.13 34.81 10.41
C PRO A 576 16.06 35.48 9.54
N ARG A 577 14.79 35.16 9.78
CA ARG A 577 13.65 35.71 9.05
C ARG A 577 12.72 36.46 10.01
N THR A 578 12.15 37.56 9.54
CA THR A 578 11.13 38.33 10.27
C THR A 578 9.86 38.36 9.44
N VAL A 579 8.76 37.90 10.03
CA VAL A 579 7.45 37.78 9.36
C VAL A 579 6.36 38.38 10.23
N THR A 580 5.25 38.78 9.62
CA THR A 580 4.04 39.26 10.31
C THR A 580 2.85 38.39 9.90
N PHE A 581 2.11 37.89 10.88
CA PHE A 581 0.92 37.06 10.67
C PHE A 581 -0.08 37.20 11.82
N ARG A 582 -1.26 36.60 11.67
CA ARG A 582 -2.36 36.71 12.64
C ARG A 582 -2.38 35.52 13.61
N THR A 583 -2.61 35.82 14.90
CA THR A 583 -2.82 34.84 15.98
C THR A 583 -4.29 34.76 16.38
N GLY A 584 -4.66 33.88 17.32
CA GLY A 584 -6.02 33.76 17.85
C GLY A 584 -6.32 34.69 19.04
N THR A 585 -5.28 35.18 19.71
CA THR A 585 -5.36 36.11 20.84
C THR A 585 -5.05 37.55 20.44
N SER A 586 -5.97 38.49 20.67
CA SER A 586 -5.72 39.94 20.50
C SER A 586 -5.06 40.57 21.73
N ARG A 587 -4.31 41.65 21.53
CA ARG A 587 -3.81 42.57 22.58
C ARG A 587 -3.06 41.88 23.73
N THR A 588 -2.40 40.75 23.49
CA THR A 588 -1.68 39.96 24.51
C THR A 588 -0.17 40.00 24.30
N SER A 589 0.61 39.70 25.34
CA SER A 589 2.04 39.38 25.17
C SER A 589 2.20 37.89 24.91
N PHE A 590 3.18 37.52 24.10
CA PHE A 590 3.65 36.15 23.89
C PHE A 590 5.02 36.00 24.57
N THR A 591 5.08 35.19 25.63
CA THR A 591 6.30 34.95 26.41
C THR A 591 7.08 33.77 25.82
N PRO A 592 8.38 33.90 25.48
CA PRO A 592 9.19 32.80 24.97
C PRO A 592 9.29 31.64 25.98
N LEU A 593 9.26 30.42 25.45
CA LEU A 593 9.44 29.16 26.19
C LEU A 593 10.59 28.31 25.60
N TYR A 594 10.88 28.47 24.31
CA TYR A 594 11.95 27.76 23.60
C TYR A 594 12.46 28.60 22.42
N GLY A 595 13.70 28.35 22.00
CA GLY A 595 14.36 29.06 20.90
C GLY A 595 14.90 30.43 21.31
N ARG A 596 15.79 31.00 20.48
CA ARG A 596 16.42 32.31 20.73
C ARG A 596 15.55 33.46 20.20
N THR A 597 14.56 33.88 20.98
CA THR A 597 13.69 35.02 20.63
C THR A 597 13.30 35.86 21.86
N THR A 598 12.66 37.00 21.63
CA THR A 598 12.17 37.94 22.66
C THR A 598 10.65 37.89 22.80
N ALA A 599 10.12 38.48 23.87
CA ALA A 599 8.68 38.57 24.03
C ALA A 599 8.07 39.56 23.03
N VAL A 600 7.12 39.08 22.22
CA VAL A 600 6.36 39.88 21.26
C VAL A 600 4.96 40.17 21.79
N ARG A 601 4.19 40.99 21.06
CA ARG A 601 2.84 41.42 21.46
C ARG A 601 1.91 41.42 20.25
N SER A 602 0.76 40.76 20.37
CA SER A 602 -0.31 40.88 19.39
C SER A 602 -1.06 42.20 19.57
N ASP A 603 -1.54 42.74 18.45
CA ASP A 603 -2.15 44.07 18.37
C ASP A 603 -3.69 44.05 18.54
N GLY A 604 -4.39 45.04 17.99
CA GLY A 604 -5.87 45.08 17.98
C GLY A 604 -6.51 44.03 17.08
N ASP A 605 -5.89 43.73 15.95
CA ASP A 605 -6.39 42.90 14.86
C ASP A 605 -5.76 41.49 14.83
N ARG A 606 -5.00 41.18 15.90
CA ARG A 606 -4.28 39.92 16.20
C ARG A 606 -3.00 39.72 15.41
N GLU A 607 -2.48 40.74 14.74
CA GLU A 607 -1.19 40.65 14.08
C GLU A 607 -0.04 40.66 15.09
N VAL A 608 0.97 39.85 14.81
CA VAL A 608 2.24 39.79 15.53
C VAL A 608 3.39 39.74 14.52
N THR A 609 4.43 40.54 14.75
CA THR A 609 5.70 40.45 14.02
C THR A 609 6.68 39.64 14.85
N LEU A 610 7.27 38.61 14.25
CA LEU A 610 8.17 37.67 14.92
C LEU A 610 9.44 37.47 14.09
N THR A 611 10.60 37.55 14.75
CA THR A 611 11.88 37.12 14.19
C THR A 611 12.21 35.71 14.67
N VAL A 612 12.47 34.82 13.72
CA VAL A 612 12.91 33.43 13.95
C VAL A 612 14.38 33.31 13.52
N PRO A 613 15.28 32.72 14.35
CA PRO A 613 16.69 32.52 14.00
C PRO A 613 16.88 31.65 12.75
N ALA A 614 18.08 31.66 12.17
CA ALA A 614 18.45 30.73 11.10
C ALA A 614 18.41 29.27 11.59
N LEU A 615 17.92 28.35 10.76
CA LEU A 615 17.89 26.90 10.98
C LEU A 615 17.45 26.50 12.41
N SER A 616 16.35 27.09 12.89
CA SER A 616 15.87 26.87 14.27
C SER A 616 14.41 27.31 14.43
N SER A 617 13.80 26.83 15.51
CA SER A 617 12.42 27.04 15.89
C SER A 617 12.30 27.84 17.18
N VAL A 618 11.18 28.53 17.34
CA VAL A 618 10.82 29.30 18.54
C VAL A 618 9.42 28.92 19.02
N VAL A 619 9.24 28.87 20.33
CA VAL A 619 7.92 28.62 20.94
C VAL A 619 7.62 29.73 21.94
N LEU A 620 6.45 30.35 21.82
CA LEU A 620 6.00 31.43 22.70
C LEU A 620 4.56 31.17 23.18
N LYS A 621 4.27 31.47 24.45
CA LYS A 621 2.94 31.27 25.05
C LYS A 621 2.18 32.59 25.19
N ALA A 622 0.92 32.62 24.76
CA ALA A 622 0.04 33.74 24.98
C ALA A 622 -0.23 33.99 26.48
N GLY A 623 -0.08 35.24 26.93
CA GLY A 623 -0.32 35.67 28.31
C GLY A 623 -1.78 35.72 28.75
N ARG A 624 -2.73 35.36 27.88
CA ARG A 624 -4.17 35.26 28.17
C ARG A 624 -4.85 34.20 27.28
N PRO A 625 -6.06 33.71 27.62
CA PRO A 625 -6.82 32.79 26.76
C PRO A 625 -7.31 33.43 25.45
N LEU A 626 -7.64 32.57 24.47
CA LEU A 626 -8.22 32.93 23.18
C LEU A 626 -9.42 33.89 23.28
N ASP A 627 -9.51 34.78 22.30
CA ASP A 627 -10.61 35.71 22.15
C ASP A 627 -11.95 34.97 22.07
N THR A 628 -12.84 35.19 23.05
CA THR A 628 -14.16 34.55 23.09
C THR A 628 -15.00 34.89 21.85
N PRO A 629 -15.57 33.89 21.13
CA PRO A 629 -16.28 34.16 19.89
C PRO A 629 -17.62 34.88 20.10
N ARG A 630 -17.84 35.95 19.33
CA ARG A 630 -18.96 36.89 19.55
C ARG A 630 -20.32 36.40 19.02
N THR A 631 -20.32 35.58 17.97
CA THR A 631 -21.53 34.97 17.40
C THR A 631 -21.63 33.51 17.81
N ALA A 632 -22.83 32.93 17.73
CA ALA A 632 -22.98 31.48 17.74
C ALA A 632 -22.28 30.86 16.51
N PRO A 633 -21.90 29.55 16.56
CA PRO A 633 -21.35 28.88 15.40
C PRO A 633 -22.43 28.65 14.34
N ALA A 634 -22.01 28.59 13.08
CA ALA A 634 -22.86 28.24 11.94
C ALA A 634 -22.09 27.31 11.00
N LEU A 635 -22.79 26.34 10.40
CA LEU A 635 -22.20 25.32 9.54
C LEU A 635 -23.04 25.14 8.28
N THR A 636 -22.38 25.16 7.12
CA THR A 636 -22.95 24.72 5.83
C THR A 636 -22.26 23.43 5.41
N LEU A 637 -22.99 22.31 5.39
CA LEU A 637 -22.45 21.02 4.94
C LEU A 637 -22.55 20.90 3.42
N ARG A 638 -21.49 20.38 2.79
CA ARG A 638 -21.42 20.06 1.36
C ARG A 638 -21.26 18.55 1.20
N ALA A 639 -22.18 17.94 0.47
CA ALA A 639 -22.09 16.54 0.06
C ALA A 639 -21.17 16.41 -1.17
N PRO A 640 -20.62 15.20 -1.45
CA PRO A 640 -19.94 14.92 -2.70
C PRO A 640 -20.88 15.06 -3.91
N ALA A 641 -20.29 15.19 -5.10
CA ALA A 641 -21.02 15.31 -6.36
C ALA A 641 -22.03 14.16 -6.56
N ALA A 642 -23.15 14.45 -7.23
CA ALA A 642 -24.11 13.42 -7.60
C ALA A 642 -23.50 12.53 -8.68
N GLY A 643 -23.58 11.22 -8.49
CA GLY A 643 -22.93 10.23 -9.36
C GLY A 643 -21.53 9.81 -8.90
N ALA A 644 -21.12 10.14 -7.67
CA ALA A 644 -19.82 9.73 -7.15
C ALA A 644 -19.75 8.24 -6.76
N THR A 645 -18.57 7.64 -6.87
CA THR A 645 -18.24 6.24 -6.54
C THR A 645 -16.91 6.19 -5.77
N GLY A 646 -16.58 5.05 -5.16
CA GLY A 646 -15.32 4.86 -4.42
C GLY A 646 -15.16 5.82 -3.24
N THR A 647 -13.96 6.38 -3.05
CA THR A 647 -13.67 7.30 -1.94
C THR A 647 -14.04 8.75 -2.27
N VAL A 648 -14.96 9.31 -1.49
CA VAL A 648 -15.57 10.63 -1.67
C VAL A 648 -15.21 11.59 -0.53
N GLU A 649 -15.19 12.89 -0.80
CA GLU A 649 -14.93 13.94 0.19
C GLU A 649 -16.23 14.65 0.63
N LEU A 650 -16.30 14.98 1.93
CA LEU A 650 -17.31 15.84 2.55
C LEU A 650 -16.63 17.07 3.17
N SER A 651 -17.24 18.24 3.04
CA SER A 651 -16.68 19.50 3.58
C SER A 651 -17.73 20.37 4.28
N ALA A 652 -17.30 21.15 5.27
CA ALA A 652 -18.17 22.01 6.07
C ALA A 652 -17.63 23.45 6.14
N ASP A 653 -18.38 24.43 5.62
CA ASP A 653 -18.06 25.84 5.85
C ASP A 653 -18.49 26.22 7.27
N VAL A 654 -17.52 26.39 8.17
CA VAL A 654 -17.75 26.83 9.55
C VAL A 654 -17.57 28.35 9.68
N ARG A 655 -18.46 28.98 10.44
CA ARG A 655 -18.32 30.38 10.89
C ARG A 655 -18.62 30.48 12.38
N GLY A 656 -18.08 31.51 13.02
CA GLY A 656 -18.44 31.89 14.39
C GLY A 656 -17.41 31.57 15.47
N GLY A 657 -16.28 30.94 15.13
CA GLY A 657 -15.12 30.74 16.02
C GLY A 657 -13.93 30.13 15.26
N GLU A 658 -12.69 30.39 15.71
CA GLU A 658 -11.48 29.75 15.13
C GLU A 658 -11.27 28.35 15.71
N LEU A 659 -11.43 28.19 17.02
CA LEU A 659 -11.38 26.90 17.72
C LEU A 659 -12.78 26.28 17.70
N SER A 660 -13.06 25.49 16.65
CA SER A 660 -14.32 24.75 16.49
C SER A 660 -14.01 23.30 16.12
N ARG A 661 -14.91 22.36 16.44
CA ARG A 661 -14.82 20.96 16.03
C ARG A 661 -16.08 20.55 15.27
N VAL A 662 -15.92 19.94 14.09
CA VAL A 662 -17.01 19.41 13.28
C VAL A 662 -17.00 17.90 13.36
N VAL A 663 -18.10 17.31 13.83
CA VAL A 663 -18.33 15.86 13.84
C VAL A 663 -19.25 15.50 12.68
N PHE A 664 -18.83 14.55 11.84
CA PHE A 664 -19.51 14.14 10.61
C PHE A 664 -20.17 12.76 10.75
N ALA A 665 -21.29 12.56 10.06
CA ALA A 665 -21.98 11.29 9.95
C ALA A 665 -22.65 11.11 8.58
N ALA A 666 -22.74 9.86 8.13
CA ALA A 666 -23.26 9.46 6.82
C ALA A 666 -24.25 8.29 6.94
N GLN A 667 -25.06 8.12 5.89
CA GLN A 667 -25.92 6.97 5.65
C GLN A 667 -25.92 6.67 4.15
N VAL A 668 -25.67 5.41 3.79
CA VAL A 668 -25.77 4.89 2.42
C VAL A 668 -27.07 4.10 2.29
N GLY A 669 -27.87 4.41 1.27
CA GLY A 669 -29.21 3.83 1.09
C GLY A 669 -30.08 4.07 2.32
N ASP A 670 -30.75 3.02 2.79
CA ASP A 670 -31.55 3.04 4.02
C ASP A 670 -30.87 2.27 5.19
N GLY A 671 -29.55 2.06 5.08
CA GLY A 671 -28.72 1.43 6.11
C GLY A 671 -28.57 2.26 7.40
N PRO A 672 -27.74 1.80 8.35
CA PRO A 672 -27.47 2.53 9.58
C PRO A 672 -26.76 3.87 9.31
N TRP A 673 -26.90 4.82 10.23
CA TRP A 673 -26.05 6.02 10.25
C TRP A 673 -24.71 5.68 10.90
N GLN A 674 -23.62 5.97 10.21
CA GLN A 674 -22.25 5.81 10.70
C GLN A 674 -21.67 7.19 11.05
N VAL A 675 -20.86 7.27 12.11
CA VAL A 675 -20.01 8.43 12.38
C VAL A 675 -18.77 8.29 11.50
N LEU A 676 -18.41 9.35 10.77
CA LEU A 676 -17.19 9.38 9.96
C LEU A 676 -15.99 9.95 10.74
N GLY A 677 -16.25 10.61 11.87
CA GLY A 677 -15.22 11.15 12.76
C GLY A 677 -15.37 12.65 13.01
N SER A 678 -14.30 13.29 13.49
CA SER A 678 -14.29 14.74 13.70
C SER A 678 -12.99 15.45 13.31
N ALA A 679 -13.13 16.61 12.67
CA ALA A 679 -12.06 17.55 12.37
C ALA A 679 -12.15 18.76 13.32
N ASP A 680 -11.02 19.15 13.93
CA ASP A 680 -10.94 20.19 14.97
C ASP A 680 -10.20 21.48 14.55
N HIS A 681 -9.87 21.57 13.26
CA HIS A 681 -9.27 22.73 12.61
C HIS A 681 -9.74 22.80 11.15
N ALA A 682 -9.51 23.93 10.49
CA ALA A 682 -9.81 24.10 9.06
C ALA A 682 -8.65 23.55 8.20
N PRO A 683 -8.92 22.90 7.05
CA PRO A 683 -10.22 22.72 6.40
C PRO A 683 -11.07 21.63 7.06
N TYR A 684 -12.30 21.98 7.47
CA TYR A 684 -13.24 21.03 8.08
C TYR A 684 -13.79 20.07 7.03
N LYS A 685 -13.14 18.92 6.91
CA LYS A 685 -13.42 17.87 5.92
C LYS A 685 -13.46 16.50 6.58
N VAL A 686 -13.95 15.50 5.85
CA VAL A 686 -13.78 14.07 6.12
C VAL A 686 -13.91 13.28 4.81
N THR A 687 -13.33 12.09 4.76
CA THR A 687 -13.51 11.12 3.67
C THR A 687 -14.61 10.10 3.98
N GLN A 688 -15.18 9.48 2.95
CA GLN A 688 -16.01 8.29 3.07
C GLN A 688 -15.65 7.35 1.91
N ASN A 689 -15.47 6.06 2.16
CA ASN A 689 -15.47 5.07 1.09
C ASN A 689 -16.90 4.55 0.86
N LEU A 690 -17.36 4.57 -0.39
CA LEU A 690 -18.58 3.92 -0.85
C LEU A 690 -18.21 2.51 -1.34
N PRO A 691 -18.87 1.44 -0.86
CA PRO A 691 -18.66 0.09 -1.35
C PRO A 691 -18.86 -0.03 -2.86
N ASP A 692 -18.02 -0.82 -3.54
CA ASP A 692 -18.02 -0.93 -5.00
C ASP A 692 -19.28 -1.61 -5.57
N ASP A 693 -20.05 -2.31 -4.73
CA ASP A 693 -21.37 -2.88 -5.06
C ASP A 693 -22.54 -1.90 -4.85
N THR A 694 -22.30 -0.67 -4.36
CA THR A 694 -23.34 0.33 -4.06
C THR A 694 -24.17 0.63 -5.32
N PRO A 695 -25.49 0.30 -5.33
CA PRO A 695 -26.28 0.42 -6.55
C PRO A 695 -26.38 1.86 -7.08
N ALA A 696 -26.45 1.99 -8.40
CA ALA A 696 -26.61 3.27 -9.07
C ALA A 696 -27.76 4.10 -8.50
N ARG A 697 -27.50 5.39 -8.27
CA ARG A 697 -28.46 6.38 -7.71
C ARG A 697 -28.89 6.09 -6.26
N THR A 698 -28.22 5.18 -5.54
CA THR A 698 -28.43 4.96 -4.10
C THR A 698 -28.34 6.29 -3.34
N PRO A 699 -29.33 6.64 -2.49
CA PRO A 699 -29.29 7.86 -1.71
C PRO A 699 -28.09 7.90 -0.76
N LEU A 700 -27.34 8.99 -0.79
CA LEU A 700 -26.27 9.29 0.16
C LEU A 700 -26.77 10.44 1.04
N ARG A 701 -26.87 10.24 2.36
CA ARG A 701 -27.42 11.22 3.30
C ARG A 701 -26.40 11.57 4.36
N TYR A 702 -26.25 12.86 4.63
CA TYR A 702 -25.16 13.38 5.45
C TYR A 702 -25.65 14.33 6.54
N LYS A 703 -24.95 14.33 7.67
CA LYS A 703 -25.12 15.27 8.76
C LYS A 703 -23.76 15.66 9.33
N ALA A 704 -23.62 16.92 9.71
CA ALA A 704 -22.48 17.40 10.49
C ALA A 704 -22.95 18.29 11.63
N VAL A 705 -22.20 18.29 12.73
CA VAL A 705 -22.44 19.14 13.91
C VAL A 705 -21.15 19.87 14.24
N VAL A 706 -21.18 21.19 14.23
CA VAL A 706 -20.11 22.01 14.79
C VAL A 706 -20.35 22.21 16.28
N VAL A 707 -19.28 22.10 17.06
CA VAL A 707 -19.18 22.46 18.48
C VAL A 707 -18.09 23.52 18.59
N ASP A 708 -18.36 24.66 19.23
CA ASP A 708 -17.35 25.69 19.48
C ASP A 708 -16.67 25.59 20.85
N ASP A 709 -15.69 26.45 21.10
CA ASP A 709 -14.94 26.53 22.36
C ASP A 709 -15.75 27.02 23.59
N LEU A 710 -17.05 27.26 23.42
CA LEU A 710 -18.02 27.50 24.49
C LEU A 710 -19.06 26.36 24.62
N GLY A 711 -18.92 25.28 23.85
CA GLY A 711 -19.85 24.15 23.81
C GLY A 711 -21.18 24.46 23.13
N ARG A 712 -21.29 25.58 22.39
CA ARG A 712 -22.47 25.89 21.58
C ARG A 712 -22.43 25.04 20.32
N VAL A 713 -23.60 24.57 19.88
CA VAL A 713 -23.71 23.67 18.72
C VAL A 713 -24.57 24.27 17.61
N ALA A 714 -24.22 23.93 16.38
CA ALA A 714 -25.08 24.09 15.20
C ALA A 714 -24.90 22.87 14.29
N SER A 715 -25.92 22.54 13.49
CA SER A 715 -25.86 21.39 12.60
C SER A 715 -26.39 21.66 11.21
N GLY A 716 -25.86 20.90 10.26
CA GLY A 716 -26.24 20.95 8.84
C GLY A 716 -26.48 19.54 8.32
N ARG A 717 -27.24 19.45 7.23
CA ARG A 717 -27.45 18.21 6.48
C ARG A 717 -27.22 18.48 5.00
N ALA A 718 -26.77 17.45 4.30
CA ALA A 718 -26.63 17.45 2.85
C ALA A 718 -27.03 16.06 2.32
N ALA A 719 -27.26 15.95 1.01
CA ALA A 719 -27.56 14.68 0.36
C ALA A 719 -26.97 14.66 -1.05
N SER A 720 -26.72 13.46 -1.55
CA SER A 720 -26.24 13.17 -2.90
C SER A 720 -26.72 11.78 -3.32
N THR A 721 -26.21 11.24 -4.42
CA THR A 721 -26.53 9.89 -4.92
C THR A 721 -25.27 9.21 -5.47
N ALA A 722 -25.14 7.90 -5.25
CA ALA A 722 -24.06 7.10 -5.83
C ALA A 722 -24.12 7.06 -7.37
N GLY A 723 -22.96 6.95 -8.02
CA GLY A 723 -22.83 6.70 -9.45
C GLY A 723 -23.13 5.26 -9.85
N GLU A 724 -23.07 4.98 -11.15
CA GLU A 724 -23.06 3.60 -11.63
C GLU A 724 -21.71 2.95 -11.27
N PRO A 725 -21.70 1.79 -10.59
CA PRO A 725 -20.49 0.99 -10.41
C PRO A 725 -19.83 0.70 -11.75
N VAL A 726 -18.50 0.71 -11.79
CA VAL A 726 -17.76 0.21 -12.96
C VAL A 726 -17.98 -1.30 -13.01
N ALA A 727 -18.79 -1.75 -13.97
CA ALA A 727 -19.03 -3.18 -14.17
C ALA A 727 -17.70 -3.88 -14.48
N PRO A 728 -17.35 -5.01 -13.83
CA PRO A 728 -16.12 -5.73 -14.10
C PRO A 728 -16.13 -6.24 -15.54
N THR A 729 -15.27 -5.67 -16.39
CA THR A 729 -15.10 -6.08 -17.78
C THR A 729 -14.44 -7.46 -17.84
N ARG A 730 -14.93 -8.34 -18.74
CA ARG A 730 -14.20 -9.59 -19.03
C ARG A 730 -12.87 -9.23 -19.70
N PRO A 731 -11.72 -9.76 -19.27
CA PRO A 731 -10.44 -9.53 -19.94
C PRO A 731 -10.49 -10.01 -21.40
N SER A 732 -10.26 -9.10 -22.34
CA SER A 732 -10.25 -9.37 -23.78
C SER A 732 -8.99 -8.74 -24.38
N ALA A 733 -8.26 -9.49 -25.21
CA ALA A 733 -7.01 -9.02 -25.83
C ALA A 733 -7.26 -7.99 -26.96
N VAL A 734 -8.53 -7.59 -27.09
CA VAL A 734 -9.08 -6.63 -28.03
C VAL A 734 -9.59 -5.37 -27.31
N ALA A 735 -9.61 -5.34 -25.97
CA ALA A 735 -9.96 -4.14 -25.21
C ALA A 735 -8.91 -3.06 -25.49
N ARG A 736 -9.32 -1.96 -26.15
CA ARG A 736 -8.45 -0.85 -26.55
C ARG A 736 -9.18 0.48 -26.38
N ASP A 737 -8.63 1.38 -25.56
CA ASP A 737 -9.15 2.74 -25.38
C ASP A 737 -8.94 3.63 -26.61
N TYR A 738 -7.98 3.29 -27.47
CA TYR A 738 -7.61 4.04 -28.67
C TYR A 738 -7.32 3.12 -29.86
N ALA A 739 -7.68 3.59 -31.06
CA ALA A 739 -7.27 3.04 -32.35
C ALA A 739 -6.32 4.01 -33.06
N VAL A 740 -5.35 3.49 -33.82
CA VAL A 740 -4.25 4.25 -34.43
C VAL A 740 -4.33 4.14 -35.95
N VAL A 741 -4.22 5.28 -36.65
CA VAL A 741 -4.08 5.31 -38.11
C VAL A 741 -2.79 6.01 -38.48
N HIS A 742 -1.87 5.25 -39.05
CA HIS A 742 -0.64 5.73 -39.66
C HIS A 742 -0.89 6.09 -41.13
N TYR A 743 -0.51 7.29 -41.54
CA TYR A 743 -0.73 7.84 -42.86
C TYR A 743 0.58 8.35 -43.46
N ARG A 744 0.95 7.82 -44.63
CA ARG A 744 2.21 8.09 -45.32
C ARG A 744 1.99 8.85 -46.62
N ARG A 745 2.45 10.10 -46.66
CA ARG A 745 2.49 10.92 -47.89
C ARG A 745 3.91 10.89 -48.48
N PRO A 746 4.10 10.54 -49.76
CA PRO A 746 5.43 10.57 -50.41
C PRO A 746 6.12 11.93 -50.36
N GLU A 747 5.35 13.02 -50.35
CA GLU A 747 5.81 14.42 -50.26
C GLU A 747 6.29 14.83 -48.86
N GLY A 748 6.04 14.04 -47.81
CA GLY A 748 6.42 14.35 -46.41
C GLY A 748 5.65 15.52 -45.76
N ASP A 749 4.95 16.36 -46.51
CA ASP A 749 3.99 17.35 -45.99
C ASP A 749 2.75 16.67 -45.41
N TYR A 750 2.26 17.17 -44.27
CA TYR A 750 0.98 16.76 -43.65
C TYR A 750 0.15 17.97 -43.17
N THR A 751 0.44 19.17 -43.66
CA THR A 751 -0.17 20.42 -43.19
C THR A 751 -1.65 20.50 -43.58
N GLY A 752 -2.54 20.63 -42.59
CA GLY A 752 -3.99 20.69 -42.81
C GLY A 752 -4.66 19.34 -43.11
N TRP A 753 -3.91 18.24 -43.05
CA TRP A 753 -4.47 16.88 -43.12
C TRP A 753 -4.98 16.43 -41.75
N LYS A 754 -6.11 15.72 -41.72
CA LYS A 754 -6.78 15.23 -40.52
C LYS A 754 -7.30 13.81 -40.73
N LEU A 755 -7.50 13.10 -39.63
CA LEU A 755 -8.27 11.87 -39.58
C LEU A 755 -9.70 12.22 -39.17
N VAL A 756 -10.73 11.71 -39.86
CA VAL A 756 -12.13 11.94 -39.51
C VAL A 756 -12.80 10.60 -39.18
N SER A 757 -13.37 10.49 -37.99
CA SER A 757 -14.08 9.29 -37.52
C SER A 757 -15.30 9.70 -36.70
N GLY A 758 -16.43 9.01 -36.89
CA GLY A 758 -17.70 9.33 -36.19
C GLY A 758 -18.27 10.73 -36.44
N GLY A 759 -17.72 11.52 -37.37
CA GLY A 759 -18.02 12.94 -37.56
C GLY A 759 -17.12 13.89 -36.75
N THR A 760 -16.16 13.37 -35.98
CA THR A 760 -15.11 14.13 -35.30
C THR A 760 -13.84 14.13 -36.14
N ALA A 761 -13.26 15.32 -36.35
CA ALA A 761 -11.95 15.47 -37.00
C ALA A 761 -10.83 15.55 -35.94
N VAL A 762 -9.76 14.80 -36.15
CA VAL A 762 -8.58 14.68 -35.27
C VAL A 762 -7.33 15.04 -36.09
N GLU A 763 -6.50 15.92 -35.55
CA GLU A 763 -5.21 16.27 -36.18
C GLU A 763 -4.22 15.09 -36.11
N PHE A 764 -3.28 15.00 -37.06
CA PHE A 764 -2.18 14.03 -36.98
C PHE A 764 -1.20 14.38 -35.86
N THR A 765 -1.38 13.71 -34.72
CA THR A 765 -0.77 13.94 -33.41
C THR A 765 0.74 13.70 -33.29
N GLY A 766 1.38 13.05 -34.26
CA GLY A 766 2.82 12.83 -34.25
C GLY A 766 3.37 12.27 -35.56
N ARG A 767 4.66 11.94 -35.58
CA ARG A 767 5.39 11.35 -36.71
C ARG A 767 6.22 10.18 -36.23
N ASP A 768 6.36 9.16 -37.07
CA ASP A 768 7.17 7.98 -36.80
C ASP A 768 8.02 7.61 -38.03
N ALA A 769 8.51 6.36 -38.10
CA ALA A 769 9.30 5.88 -39.24
C ALA A 769 8.48 5.66 -40.53
N TYR A 770 7.15 5.53 -40.44
CA TYR A 770 6.27 5.34 -41.60
C TYR A 770 5.72 6.66 -42.15
N GLY A 771 5.23 7.55 -41.28
CA GLY A 771 4.59 8.79 -41.69
C GLY A 771 4.04 9.62 -40.52
N ALA A 772 2.78 10.00 -40.62
CA ALA A 772 2.05 10.76 -39.62
C ALA A 772 0.92 9.91 -39.02
N PHE A 773 0.80 9.89 -37.68
CA PHE A 773 -0.20 9.07 -36.99
C PHE A 773 -1.21 9.92 -36.22
N ALA A 774 -2.44 9.39 -36.12
CA ALA A 774 -3.54 9.95 -35.34
C ALA A 774 -4.20 8.86 -34.50
N TRP A 775 -4.56 9.19 -33.26
CA TRP A 775 -5.30 8.33 -32.34
C TRP A 775 -6.79 8.68 -32.35
N VAL A 776 -7.68 7.69 -32.45
CA VAL A 776 -9.13 7.83 -32.25
C VAL A 776 -9.48 7.16 -30.93
N LYS A 777 -10.05 7.90 -29.96
CA LYS A 777 -10.58 7.29 -28.73
C LYS A 777 -11.79 6.43 -29.08
N VAL A 778 -11.83 5.21 -28.57
CA VAL A 778 -12.85 4.21 -28.91
C VAL A 778 -13.91 4.12 -27.82
N ASP A 779 -15.15 3.84 -28.20
CA ASP A 779 -16.18 3.38 -27.27
C ASP A 779 -16.00 1.86 -27.06
N PRO A 780 -15.82 1.37 -25.81
CA PRO A 780 -15.51 -0.04 -25.54
C PRO A 780 -16.64 -1.02 -25.90
N THR A 781 -17.83 -0.53 -26.27
CA THR A 781 -18.92 -1.36 -26.80
C THR A 781 -18.86 -1.55 -28.32
N THR A 782 -18.01 -0.80 -29.04
CA THR A 782 -17.94 -0.82 -30.51
C THR A 782 -16.98 -1.87 -31.05
N GLY A 783 -17.35 -2.51 -32.17
CA GLY A 783 -16.55 -3.56 -32.81
C GLY A 783 -15.53 -3.07 -33.84
N SER A 784 -15.74 -1.88 -34.42
CA SER A 784 -14.84 -1.29 -35.41
C SER A 784 -14.96 0.24 -35.51
N VAL A 785 -13.89 0.91 -35.97
CA VAL A 785 -13.78 2.37 -36.11
C VAL A 785 -13.69 2.76 -37.58
N PRO A 786 -14.77 3.24 -38.21
CA PRO A 786 -14.74 3.71 -39.59
C PRO A 786 -14.16 5.13 -39.69
N TYR A 787 -13.22 5.34 -40.61
CA TYR A 787 -12.51 6.60 -40.76
C TYR A 787 -12.29 7.04 -42.23
N THR A 788 -12.01 8.32 -42.41
CA THR A 788 -11.45 8.93 -43.62
C THR A 788 -10.21 9.73 -43.26
N VAL A 789 -9.30 9.92 -44.23
CA VAL A 789 -8.23 10.92 -44.14
C VAL A 789 -8.63 12.08 -45.02
N GLU A 790 -8.61 13.30 -44.51
CA GLU A 790 -9.20 14.47 -45.17
C GLU A 790 -8.31 15.71 -45.08
N LYS A 791 -8.39 16.57 -46.09
CA LYS A 791 -7.88 17.94 -46.07
C LYS A 791 -8.89 18.88 -46.68
N ASP A 792 -9.23 19.95 -45.95
CA ASP A 792 -10.18 20.99 -46.37
C ASP A 792 -11.56 20.45 -46.83
N GLY A 793 -11.97 19.29 -46.29
CA GLY A 793 -13.22 18.58 -46.65
C GLY A 793 -13.12 17.64 -47.86
N VAL A 794 -11.92 17.41 -48.39
CA VAL A 794 -11.65 16.46 -49.49
C VAL A 794 -10.97 15.21 -48.92
N THR A 795 -11.52 14.03 -49.23
CA THR A 795 -11.02 12.71 -48.78
C THR A 795 -9.85 12.19 -49.61
N ASP A 796 -8.82 11.67 -48.96
CA ASP A 796 -7.77 10.86 -49.57
C ASP A 796 -8.14 9.37 -49.55
N GLY A 797 -8.46 8.85 -50.74
CA GLY A 797 -9.00 7.51 -50.92
C GLY A 797 -10.40 7.33 -50.32
N PRO A 798 -10.88 6.08 -50.21
CA PRO A 798 -12.21 5.77 -49.68
C PRO A 798 -12.27 5.87 -48.15
N ARG A 799 -13.50 5.79 -47.61
CA ARG A 799 -13.74 5.48 -46.20
C ARG A 799 -13.22 4.07 -45.90
N ARG A 800 -12.33 3.96 -44.92
CA ARG A 800 -11.70 2.73 -44.43
C ARG A 800 -12.24 2.41 -43.03
N THR A 801 -11.90 1.26 -42.48
CA THR A 801 -12.38 0.84 -41.15
C THR A 801 -11.29 0.09 -40.40
N VAL A 802 -10.96 0.54 -39.18
CA VAL A 802 -10.15 -0.25 -38.23
C VAL A 802 -11.07 -1.27 -37.58
N GLU A 803 -11.02 -2.52 -38.01
CA GLU A 803 -11.71 -3.63 -37.36
C GLU A 803 -11.00 -3.95 -36.05
N LEU A 804 -11.45 -3.35 -34.94
CA LEU A 804 -10.81 -3.44 -33.61
C LEU A 804 -10.57 -4.90 -33.20
N ARG A 805 -11.57 -5.76 -33.49
CA ARG A 805 -11.56 -7.22 -33.30
C ARG A 805 -10.47 -7.96 -34.06
N ARG A 806 -9.75 -7.28 -34.96
CA ARG A 806 -8.53 -7.73 -35.64
C ARG A 806 -7.33 -6.92 -35.15
N THR A 807 -7.30 -5.63 -35.49
CA THR A 807 -6.23 -4.71 -35.11
C THR A 807 -6.79 -3.40 -34.59
N GLY A 808 -6.05 -2.75 -33.68
CA GLY A 808 -6.28 -1.36 -33.29
C GLY A 808 -5.30 -0.40 -33.95
N GLU A 809 -4.52 -0.83 -34.93
CA GLU A 809 -3.47 -0.05 -35.58
C GLU A 809 -3.37 -0.43 -37.06
N VAL A 810 -3.38 0.58 -37.95
CA VAL A 810 -3.39 0.39 -39.41
C VAL A 810 -2.48 1.38 -40.13
N TRP A 811 -1.96 0.99 -41.29
CA TRP A 811 -1.04 1.78 -42.11
C TRP A 811 -1.62 2.06 -43.51
N VAL A 812 -1.62 3.34 -43.91
CA VAL A 812 -2.24 3.84 -45.15
C VAL A 812 -1.24 4.68 -45.93
N GLU A 813 -1.05 4.42 -47.22
CA GLU A 813 -0.35 5.34 -48.13
C GLU A 813 -1.33 6.26 -48.85
N ALA A 814 -0.88 7.48 -49.16
CA ALA A 814 -1.69 8.49 -49.85
C ALA A 814 -2.28 7.97 -51.18
N GLY A 815 -3.60 8.13 -51.33
CA GLY A 815 -4.37 7.68 -52.49
C GLY A 815 -4.65 6.18 -52.54
N ALA A 816 -4.18 5.37 -51.58
CA ALA A 816 -4.41 3.92 -51.58
C ALA A 816 -5.87 3.57 -51.27
N GLU A 817 -6.46 2.63 -52.02
CA GLU A 817 -7.86 2.18 -51.79
C GLU A 817 -8.03 1.38 -50.48
N GLY A 818 -6.96 0.85 -49.91
CA GLY A 818 -6.98 0.01 -48.71
C GLY A 818 -6.15 0.56 -47.54
N GLN A 819 -5.84 -0.35 -46.61
CA GLN A 819 -4.95 -0.17 -45.45
C GLN A 819 -4.19 -1.49 -45.23
N SER A 820 -3.01 -1.44 -44.61
CA SER A 820 -2.40 -2.61 -43.97
C SER A 820 -2.86 -2.73 -42.52
N GLU A 821 -3.14 -3.94 -42.07
CA GLU A 821 -3.40 -4.27 -40.65
C GLU A 821 -2.15 -4.79 -39.93
N THR A 822 -1.02 -4.88 -40.63
CA THR A 822 0.28 -5.33 -40.10
C THR A 822 1.38 -4.31 -40.38
N VAL A 823 2.36 -4.26 -39.46
CA VAL A 823 3.52 -3.37 -39.52
C VAL A 823 4.27 -3.54 -40.86
N PRO A 824 4.43 -2.49 -41.67
CA PRO A 824 5.16 -2.57 -42.93
C PRO A 824 6.64 -2.96 -42.72
N ALA A 825 7.06 -4.04 -43.38
CA ALA A 825 8.37 -4.66 -43.16
C ALA A 825 9.54 -3.72 -43.48
N GLY A 826 10.52 -3.67 -42.57
CA GLY A 826 11.75 -2.89 -42.74
C GLY A 826 11.61 -1.37 -42.55
N VAL A 827 10.44 -0.87 -42.16
CA VAL A 827 10.22 0.56 -41.88
C VAL A 827 10.75 0.98 -40.52
N TYR A 828 10.44 0.20 -39.47
CA TYR A 828 10.84 0.49 -38.11
C TYR A 828 12.19 -0.17 -37.77
N PRO A 829 13.10 0.50 -37.03
CA PRO A 829 14.32 -0.13 -36.54
C PRO A 829 14.00 -1.21 -35.50
N PRO A 830 14.86 -2.24 -35.33
CA PRO A 830 14.70 -3.21 -34.25
C PRO A 830 14.90 -2.54 -32.88
N GLN A 831 14.08 -2.94 -31.92
CA GLN A 831 14.12 -2.46 -30.53
C GLN A 831 15.44 -2.83 -29.83
N ASP A 832 16.00 -1.89 -29.06
CA ASP A 832 17.17 -2.16 -28.22
C ASP A 832 16.74 -2.83 -26.92
N GLU A 833 16.76 -4.17 -26.92
CA GLU A 833 16.33 -5.05 -25.82
C GLU A 833 16.93 -4.76 -24.43
N ARG A 834 17.96 -3.89 -24.34
CA ARG A 834 18.66 -3.52 -23.10
C ARG A 834 18.12 -2.27 -22.42
N LYS A 835 17.17 -1.57 -23.02
CA LYS A 835 16.49 -0.40 -22.45
C LYS A 835 14.98 -0.48 -22.66
N ALA A 836 14.23 0.13 -21.74
CA ALA A 836 12.88 0.56 -22.01
C ALA A 836 12.86 2.01 -22.51
N VAL A 837 11.91 2.36 -23.37
CA VAL A 837 11.75 3.69 -23.94
C VAL A 837 10.30 4.16 -23.68
N ILE A 838 10.14 5.24 -22.94
CA ILE A 838 8.82 5.77 -22.56
C ILE A 838 8.64 7.14 -23.20
N HIS A 839 7.71 7.21 -24.14
CA HIS A 839 7.26 8.43 -24.78
C HIS A 839 6.10 9.02 -23.98
N TYR A 840 6.18 10.29 -23.57
CA TYR A 840 5.22 10.92 -22.67
C TYR A 840 4.78 12.28 -23.23
N ARG A 841 3.47 12.43 -23.43
CA ARG A 841 2.83 13.63 -23.96
C ARG A 841 1.80 14.16 -22.98
N ARG A 842 2.05 15.33 -22.40
CA ARG A 842 1.03 16.00 -21.59
C ARG A 842 -0.05 16.69 -22.45
N PRO A 843 -1.32 16.74 -22.00
CA PRO A 843 -2.39 17.47 -22.68
C PRO A 843 -2.15 18.98 -22.81
N ASP A 844 -1.40 19.57 -21.87
CA ASP A 844 -0.99 20.99 -21.87
C ASP A 844 0.30 21.26 -22.68
N GLY A 845 1.04 20.21 -23.04
CA GLY A 845 2.35 20.30 -23.70
C GLY A 845 3.51 20.75 -22.77
N ASP A 846 3.25 21.05 -21.50
CA ASP A 846 4.26 21.55 -20.55
C ASP A 846 4.94 20.42 -19.79
N HIS A 847 6.07 19.97 -20.32
CA HIS A 847 6.89 18.93 -19.70
C HIS A 847 7.90 19.49 -18.67
N THR A 848 7.79 20.78 -18.29
CA THR A 848 8.73 21.44 -17.37
C THR A 848 8.65 20.84 -15.97
N GLY A 849 9.79 20.33 -15.48
CA GLY A 849 9.92 19.72 -14.15
C GLY A 849 9.35 18.30 -14.05
N TRP A 850 8.85 17.72 -15.14
CA TRP A 850 8.36 16.34 -15.17
C TRP A 850 9.52 15.36 -15.35
N GLY A 851 9.59 14.37 -14.48
CA GLY A 851 10.57 13.29 -14.49
C GLY A 851 9.93 11.91 -14.34
N LEU A 852 10.74 10.88 -14.58
CA LEU A 852 10.39 9.47 -14.42
C LEU A 852 11.15 8.88 -13.21
N HIS A 853 10.42 8.54 -12.16
CA HIS A 853 10.93 7.73 -11.05
C HIS A 853 10.81 6.25 -11.43
N THR A 854 11.86 5.45 -11.28
CA THR A 854 11.90 4.03 -11.69
C THR A 854 12.45 3.13 -10.59
N TRP A 855 11.88 1.93 -10.46
CA TRP A 855 12.39 0.83 -9.63
C TRP A 855 12.37 -0.48 -10.42
N THR A 856 11.79 -1.57 -9.88
CA THR A 856 11.76 -2.96 -10.39
C THR A 856 12.09 -3.08 -11.88
N GLY A 857 13.23 -3.73 -12.20
CA GLY A 857 13.68 -3.99 -13.58
C GLY A 857 14.57 -2.90 -14.19
N ALA A 858 14.60 -1.68 -13.65
CA ALA A 858 15.63 -0.69 -14.00
C ALA A 858 17.02 -1.13 -13.48
N ALA A 859 18.07 -0.97 -14.29
CA ALA A 859 19.45 -1.27 -13.89
C ALA A 859 19.98 -0.32 -12.79
N ALA A 860 19.38 0.87 -12.68
CA ALA A 860 19.65 1.84 -11.64
C ALA A 860 18.33 2.52 -11.21
N PRO A 861 17.72 2.09 -10.10
CA PRO A 861 16.57 2.78 -9.51
C PRO A 861 16.87 4.23 -9.12
N THR A 862 15.85 5.08 -9.10
CA THR A 862 15.96 6.51 -8.78
C THR A 862 15.54 6.82 -7.35
N ASP A 863 16.06 7.89 -6.74
CA ASP A 863 15.46 8.51 -5.54
C ASP A 863 14.24 9.36 -5.96
N TRP A 864 13.18 9.43 -5.13
CA TRP A 864 11.99 10.24 -5.41
C TRP A 864 12.30 11.72 -5.63
N SER A 865 13.29 12.27 -4.91
CA SER A 865 13.75 13.65 -5.08
C SER A 865 14.60 13.88 -6.35
N ARG A 866 14.96 12.82 -7.07
CA ARG A 866 15.89 12.83 -8.22
C ARG A 866 15.49 11.83 -9.32
N PRO A 867 14.32 12.00 -9.98
CA PRO A 867 13.91 11.16 -11.10
C PRO A 867 14.80 11.33 -12.33
N LEU A 868 14.69 10.38 -13.29
CA LEU A 868 15.25 10.54 -14.63
C LEU A 868 14.57 11.70 -15.36
N THR A 869 15.36 12.59 -15.94
CA THR A 869 14.88 13.62 -16.87
C THR A 869 14.68 13.04 -18.27
N PRO A 870 13.81 13.61 -19.12
CA PRO A 870 13.73 13.23 -20.53
C PRO A 870 15.10 13.38 -21.21
N VAL A 871 15.53 12.36 -21.95
CA VAL A 871 16.82 12.38 -22.67
C VAL A 871 16.72 13.05 -24.04
N ARG A 872 15.49 13.12 -24.57
CA ARG A 872 15.12 13.83 -25.81
C ARG A 872 13.64 14.18 -25.78
N SER A 873 13.19 14.88 -26.83
CA SER A 873 11.78 14.97 -27.21
C SER A 873 11.65 14.61 -28.68
N ASP A 874 10.46 14.21 -29.11
CA ASP A 874 10.13 14.01 -30.53
C ASP A 874 8.72 14.52 -30.87
N ALA A 875 8.15 14.04 -31.98
CA ALA A 875 6.86 14.50 -32.49
C ALA A 875 5.66 14.11 -31.61
N PHE A 876 5.83 13.21 -30.64
CA PHE A 876 4.78 12.91 -29.65
C PHE A 876 4.94 13.75 -28.37
N GLY A 877 6.13 13.80 -27.78
CA GLY A 877 6.37 14.49 -26.52
C GLY A 877 7.78 14.32 -25.98
N ALA A 878 7.91 14.36 -24.65
CA ALA A 878 9.15 14.04 -23.95
C ALA A 878 9.45 12.54 -23.99
N VAL A 879 10.72 12.14 -24.04
CA VAL A 879 11.11 10.71 -24.10
C VAL A 879 12.16 10.39 -23.04
N PHE A 880 11.86 9.36 -22.25
CA PHE A 880 12.75 8.76 -21.28
C PHE A 880 13.34 7.46 -21.85
N GLU A 881 14.61 7.20 -21.56
CA GLU A 881 15.26 5.91 -21.83
C GLU A 881 15.77 5.34 -20.51
N VAL A 882 15.37 4.11 -20.18
CA VAL A 882 15.65 3.45 -18.91
C VAL A 882 16.48 2.18 -19.18
N PRO A 883 17.78 2.16 -18.84
CA PRO A 883 18.59 0.95 -18.91
C PRO A 883 17.98 -0.15 -18.02
N LEU A 884 17.88 -1.37 -18.55
CA LEU A 884 17.25 -2.50 -17.87
C LEU A 884 18.28 -3.42 -17.21
N ALA A 885 17.91 -4.00 -16.08
CA ALA A 885 18.66 -5.06 -15.43
C ALA A 885 18.66 -6.35 -16.30
N GLU A 886 19.71 -7.17 -16.15
CA GLU A 886 19.78 -8.46 -16.83
C GLU A 886 18.63 -9.37 -16.38
N GLY A 887 17.90 -9.96 -17.34
CA GLY A 887 16.74 -10.80 -17.06
C GLY A 887 15.44 -10.07 -16.71
N ALA A 888 15.40 -8.73 -16.70
CA ALA A 888 14.20 -7.97 -16.35
C ALA A 888 12.99 -8.32 -17.25
N THR A 889 11.87 -8.70 -16.61
CA THR A 889 10.59 -9.05 -17.26
C THR A 889 9.61 -7.88 -17.37
N SER A 890 9.80 -6.85 -16.55
CA SER A 890 9.02 -5.61 -16.54
C SER A 890 9.85 -4.40 -16.09
N LEU A 891 9.25 -3.21 -16.15
CA LEU A 891 9.78 -1.97 -15.56
C LEU A 891 8.70 -1.26 -14.73
N SER A 892 8.91 -1.08 -13.44
CA SER A 892 8.03 -0.28 -12.58
C SER A 892 8.47 1.19 -12.48
N TYR A 893 7.52 2.12 -12.60
CA TYR A 893 7.78 3.56 -12.67
C TYR A 893 6.59 4.46 -12.28
N ILE A 894 6.89 5.74 -12.01
CA ILE A 894 5.95 6.86 -11.84
C ILE A 894 6.43 8.04 -12.68
N VAL A 895 5.52 8.73 -13.35
CA VAL A 895 5.79 10.05 -13.96
C VAL A 895 5.27 11.13 -13.00
N HIS A 896 6.12 12.08 -12.61
CA HIS A 896 5.79 13.08 -11.58
C HIS A 896 6.58 14.39 -11.73
N ARG A 897 6.10 15.46 -11.08
CA ARG A 897 6.73 16.79 -10.98
C ARG A 897 6.75 17.22 -9.52
N GLY A 898 7.90 17.10 -8.85
CA GLY A 898 7.94 17.17 -7.39
C GLY A 898 7.07 16.05 -6.83
N ASP A 899 6.01 16.38 -6.10
CA ASP A 899 5.09 15.39 -5.52
C ASP A 899 3.75 15.31 -6.29
N GLU A 900 3.60 16.09 -7.38
CA GLU A 900 2.50 15.97 -8.34
C GLU A 900 2.74 14.74 -9.24
N LYS A 901 2.13 13.59 -8.94
CA LYS A 901 2.07 12.46 -9.88
C LYS A 901 1.19 12.80 -11.09
N ASP A 902 1.51 12.25 -12.25
CA ASP A 902 0.69 12.34 -13.47
C ASP A 902 -0.60 11.51 -13.35
N VAL A 903 -0.51 10.34 -12.72
CA VAL A 903 -1.64 9.49 -12.31
C VAL A 903 -1.41 9.02 -10.85
N PRO A 904 -2.44 8.86 -10.01
CA PRO A 904 -2.24 8.56 -8.58
C PRO A 904 -1.54 7.23 -8.31
N GLY A 905 -1.85 6.22 -9.14
CA GLY A 905 -1.33 4.86 -9.01
C GLY A 905 0.05 4.68 -9.66
N ASP A 906 0.81 3.76 -9.09
CA ASP A 906 2.12 3.34 -9.59
C ASP A 906 1.94 2.46 -10.84
N ARG A 907 2.89 2.52 -11.80
CA ARG A 907 2.76 1.85 -13.12
C ARG A 907 3.82 0.76 -13.29
N SER A 908 3.47 -0.32 -13.98
CA SER A 908 4.44 -1.34 -14.43
C SER A 908 4.26 -1.64 -15.91
N LEU A 909 5.37 -1.56 -16.66
CA LEU A 909 5.48 -1.94 -18.05
C LEU A 909 5.88 -3.41 -18.16
N GLU A 910 4.90 -4.30 -18.30
CA GLU A 910 5.12 -5.73 -18.47
C GLU A 910 5.61 -6.06 -19.90
N PHE A 911 6.90 -6.33 -20.09
CA PHE A 911 7.49 -6.48 -21.44
C PHE A 911 6.90 -7.67 -22.22
N GLY A 912 6.52 -8.73 -21.50
CA GLY A 912 5.84 -9.88 -22.08
C GLY A 912 4.44 -9.61 -22.61
N SER A 913 3.83 -8.47 -22.26
CA SER A 913 2.52 -8.01 -22.73
C SER A 913 2.62 -6.81 -23.69
N TYR A 914 3.48 -5.83 -23.40
CA TYR A 914 3.53 -4.54 -24.12
C TYR A 914 4.83 -4.30 -24.92
N GLY A 915 5.85 -5.15 -24.79
CA GLY A 915 7.20 -4.84 -25.29
C GLY A 915 7.92 -3.81 -24.40
N LYS A 916 9.08 -3.31 -24.86
CA LYS A 916 9.92 -2.37 -24.09
C LYS A 916 9.78 -0.90 -24.51
N GLU A 917 8.81 -0.55 -25.36
CA GLU A 917 8.62 0.83 -25.82
C GLU A 917 7.13 1.18 -25.91
N VAL A 918 6.74 2.28 -25.26
CA VAL A 918 5.34 2.64 -25.03
C VAL A 918 5.11 4.15 -25.03
N TRP A 919 3.88 4.55 -25.37
CA TRP A 919 3.44 5.93 -25.43
C TRP A 919 2.39 6.22 -24.34
N LEU A 920 2.52 7.37 -23.69
CA LEU A 920 1.72 7.80 -22.54
C LEU A 920 1.10 9.17 -22.79
N VAL A 921 -0.19 9.33 -22.49
CA VAL A 921 -0.84 10.64 -22.38
C VAL A 921 -0.97 11.01 -20.92
N GLY A 922 -0.58 12.24 -20.57
CA GLY A 922 -0.63 12.72 -19.19
C GLY A 922 -2.04 12.70 -18.61
N GLY A 923 -2.19 12.08 -17.45
CA GLY A 923 -3.47 11.84 -16.77
C GLY A 923 -4.25 10.62 -17.27
N ASP A 924 -3.74 9.87 -18.26
CA ASP A 924 -4.35 8.62 -18.74
C ASP A 924 -3.61 7.39 -18.16
N THR A 925 -4.37 6.45 -17.59
CA THR A 925 -3.82 5.25 -16.94
C THR A 925 -3.48 4.14 -17.94
N GLY A 926 -4.05 4.20 -19.15
CA GLY A 926 -3.74 3.28 -20.25
C GLY A 926 -2.39 3.57 -20.92
N TYR A 927 -2.01 2.68 -21.83
CA TYR A 927 -0.94 2.90 -22.80
C TYR A 927 -1.55 3.28 -24.15
N LEU A 928 -0.99 4.29 -24.82
CA LEU A 928 -1.13 4.38 -26.26
C LEU A 928 -0.21 3.32 -26.88
N LEU A 929 -0.84 2.29 -27.45
CA LEU A 929 -0.14 1.18 -28.09
C LEU A 929 0.43 1.63 -29.44
N PRO A 930 1.64 1.15 -29.76
CA PRO A 930 1.91 0.51 -31.03
C PRO A 930 2.01 -0.99 -30.77
N SER A 931 1.02 -1.75 -31.21
CA SER A 931 0.90 -3.16 -30.83
C SER A 931 1.80 -4.05 -31.68
N VAL A 932 3.02 -4.31 -31.21
CA VAL A 932 3.98 -5.23 -31.84
C VAL A 932 3.60 -6.72 -31.59
N ARG A 933 2.32 -7.05 -31.81
CA ARG A 933 1.76 -8.41 -31.86
C ARG A 933 0.55 -8.45 -32.78
N THR A 934 0.41 -9.56 -33.50
CA THR A 934 -0.72 -9.86 -34.38
C THR A 934 -2.03 -10.02 -33.61
N THR A 935 -3.14 -9.91 -34.35
CA THR A 935 -4.49 -10.33 -33.95
C THR A 935 -4.49 -11.65 -33.15
N PRO A 936 -5.21 -11.73 -32.02
CA PRO A 936 -5.50 -13.01 -31.36
C PRO A 936 -6.36 -13.90 -32.26
N ASP A 937 -5.91 -15.12 -32.57
CA ASP A 937 -6.74 -16.08 -33.31
C ASP A 937 -7.55 -16.93 -32.32
N LEU A 938 -8.88 -16.72 -32.33
CA LEU A 938 -9.82 -17.26 -31.34
C LEU A 938 -10.85 -18.21 -31.98
N ASP A 939 -10.47 -18.89 -33.06
CA ASP A 939 -11.34 -19.77 -33.83
C ASP A 939 -11.36 -21.22 -33.29
N LEU A 940 -12.30 -21.49 -32.38
CA LEU A 940 -12.55 -22.83 -31.82
C LEU A 940 -13.03 -23.86 -32.86
N SER A 941 -13.36 -23.47 -34.09
CA SER A 941 -13.76 -24.41 -35.15
C SER A 941 -12.58 -25.02 -35.90
N ARG A 942 -11.39 -24.42 -35.76
CA ARG A 942 -10.12 -24.99 -36.23
C ARG A 942 -9.56 -25.99 -35.22
N SER A 943 -8.45 -26.63 -35.57
CA SER A 943 -7.74 -27.53 -34.66
C SER A 943 -6.24 -27.40 -34.81
N GLU A 944 -5.72 -26.22 -34.50
CA GLU A 944 -4.30 -25.86 -34.66
C GLU A 944 -3.42 -26.44 -33.53
N ALA A 945 -4.04 -26.93 -32.45
CA ALA A 945 -3.40 -27.77 -31.45
C ALA A 945 -3.61 -29.27 -31.78
N THR A 946 -2.55 -30.07 -31.69
CA THR A 946 -2.60 -31.53 -31.89
C THR A 946 -2.12 -32.27 -30.64
N TRP A 947 -3.00 -33.06 -30.04
CA TRP A 947 -2.65 -34.05 -29.02
C TRP A 947 -1.92 -35.24 -29.67
N LEU A 948 -0.73 -35.58 -29.15
CA LEU A 948 0.23 -36.50 -29.79
C LEU A 948 0.27 -37.90 -29.17
N ASP A 949 0.26 -38.00 -27.83
CA ASP A 949 0.37 -39.26 -27.08
C ASP A 949 -0.35 -39.17 -25.71
N ALA A 950 0.04 -39.95 -24.71
CA ALA A 950 -0.58 -39.90 -23.38
C ALA A 950 -0.48 -38.54 -22.66
N THR A 951 0.49 -37.67 -22.98
CA THR A 951 0.65 -36.36 -22.29
C THR A 951 1.15 -35.21 -23.18
N THR A 952 1.69 -35.46 -24.36
CA THR A 952 2.26 -34.41 -25.22
C THR A 952 1.24 -33.80 -26.16
N VAL A 953 1.29 -32.47 -26.29
CA VAL A 953 0.54 -31.65 -27.26
C VAL A 953 1.52 -30.81 -28.06
N VAL A 954 1.30 -30.67 -29.37
CA VAL A 954 2.02 -29.71 -30.22
C VAL A 954 1.05 -28.60 -30.62
N TRP A 955 1.45 -27.36 -30.41
CA TRP A 955 0.66 -26.17 -30.75
C TRP A 955 1.59 -24.98 -30.97
N ASP A 956 1.55 -24.36 -32.15
CA ASP A 956 2.55 -23.37 -32.56
C ASP A 956 2.25 -21.96 -32.01
N VAL A 957 2.33 -21.81 -30.68
CA VAL A 957 2.19 -20.53 -29.97
C VAL A 957 3.47 -20.13 -29.25
N LYS A 958 3.79 -18.83 -29.30
CA LYS A 958 4.95 -18.27 -28.60
C LYS A 958 4.67 -18.17 -27.09
N ALA A 959 5.09 -19.18 -26.36
CA ALA A 959 5.14 -19.17 -24.89
C ALA A 959 6.12 -18.10 -24.37
N THR A 960 5.75 -17.43 -23.29
CA THR A 960 6.62 -16.52 -22.51
C THR A 960 6.26 -16.66 -21.03
N ASP A 961 7.18 -16.36 -20.12
CA ASP A 961 6.97 -16.47 -18.65
C ASP A 961 5.72 -15.73 -18.13
N SER A 962 5.29 -14.67 -18.81
CA SER A 962 4.09 -13.88 -18.50
C SER A 962 2.81 -14.37 -19.21
N THR A 963 2.81 -15.55 -19.86
CA THR A 963 1.66 -16.12 -20.57
C THR A 963 1.45 -17.58 -20.21
N SER A 964 0.20 -17.93 -19.86
CA SER A 964 -0.20 -19.32 -19.62
C SER A 964 -0.65 -20.01 -20.91
N GLN A 965 -0.46 -21.32 -20.97
CA GLN A 965 -1.02 -22.19 -21.99
C GLN A 965 -1.74 -23.34 -21.27
N GLN A 966 -2.95 -23.66 -21.72
CA GLN A 966 -3.78 -24.69 -21.11
C GLN A 966 -4.75 -25.30 -22.11
N LEU A 967 -5.11 -26.56 -21.87
CA LEU A 967 -6.28 -27.17 -22.48
C LEU A 967 -7.48 -26.89 -21.56
N VAL A 968 -8.54 -26.30 -22.09
CA VAL A 968 -9.79 -26.08 -21.38
C VAL A 968 -10.81 -27.10 -21.87
N TYR A 969 -11.47 -27.81 -20.95
CA TYR A 969 -12.53 -28.75 -21.28
C TYR A 969 -13.87 -28.39 -20.65
N GLY A 970 -14.93 -28.57 -21.44
CA GLY A 970 -16.33 -28.41 -21.04
C GLY A 970 -17.04 -29.76 -21.09
N PRO A 971 -17.37 -30.39 -19.94
CA PRO A 971 -18.06 -31.68 -19.90
C PRO A 971 -19.45 -31.66 -20.56
N SER A 972 -20.07 -30.49 -20.69
CA SER A 972 -21.36 -30.23 -21.34
C SER A 972 -21.28 -29.93 -22.84
N GLY A 973 -20.08 -29.73 -23.40
CA GLY A 973 -19.92 -29.33 -24.81
C GLY A 973 -20.44 -27.92 -25.14
N SER A 974 -20.29 -26.97 -24.20
CA SER A 974 -20.87 -25.63 -24.27
C SER A 974 -19.85 -24.47 -24.24
N LEU A 975 -18.58 -24.74 -24.55
CA LEU A 975 -17.55 -23.70 -24.68
C LEU A 975 -17.69 -22.99 -26.03
N ALA A 976 -17.85 -21.67 -26.00
CA ALA A 976 -17.84 -20.79 -27.16
C ALA A 976 -17.03 -19.53 -26.85
N ILE A 977 -16.74 -18.73 -27.88
CA ILE A 977 -16.12 -17.41 -27.72
C ILE A 977 -17.20 -16.33 -27.82
N GLU A 978 -17.24 -15.44 -26.83
CA GLU A 978 -18.13 -14.28 -26.76
C GLU A 978 -17.28 -13.07 -26.35
N ASP A 979 -17.27 -12.03 -27.20
CA ASP A 979 -16.49 -10.79 -27.03
C ASP A 979 -14.98 -10.95 -26.71
N GLY A 980 -14.39 -12.04 -27.19
CA GLY A 980 -12.96 -12.34 -27.04
C GLY A 980 -12.58 -13.07 -25.75
N ALA A 981 -13.58 -13.50 -24.97
CA ALA A 981 -13.43 -14.40 -23.83
C ALA A 981 -14.21 -15.71 -24.07
N LEU A 982 -13.98 -16.73 -23.24
CA LEU A 982 -14.83 -17.92 -23.23
C LEU A 982 -16.20 -17.62 -22.59
N THR A 983 -17.24 -18.35 -23.00
CA THR A 983 -18.58 -18.32 -22.37
C THR A 983 -18.64 -18.99 -20.99
N ASP A 984 -17.78 -19.99 -20.75
CA ASP A 984 -17.47 -20.56 -19.44
C ASP A 984 -15.96 -20.83 -19.38
N GLU A 985 -15.36 -20.57 -18.23
CA GLU A 985 -13.92 -20.81 -17.99
C GLU A 985 -13.56 -22.30 -17.91
N GLY A 986 -14.55 -23.20 -17.81
CA GLY A 986 -14.41 -24.65 -17.96
C GLY A 986 -13.54 -25.29 -16.87
N ARG A 987 -12.81 -26.34 -17.21
CA ARG A 987 -11.76 -26.96 -16.38
C ARG A 987 -10.45 -27.00 -17.16
N TRP A 988 -9.34 -26.71 -16.50
CA TRP A 988 -8.03 -26.51 -17.12
C TRP A 988 -7.12 -27.72 -16.91
N LEU A 989 -6.37 -28.09 -17.94
CA LEU A 989 -5.15 -28.89 -17.87
C LEU A 989 -3.99 -27.97 -18.30
N ARG A 990 -3.08 -27.64 -17.39
CA ARG A 990 -1.95 -26.73 -17.64
C ARG A 990 -0.96 -27.38 -18.60
N LEU A 991 -0.41 -26.60 -19.52
CA LEU A 991 0.59 -27.04 -20.49
C LEU A 991 1.96 -26.46 -20.13
N LEU A 992 2.93 -27.34 -19.88
CA LEU A 992 4.31 -26.97 -19.60
C LEU A 992 5.15 -27.12 -20.89
N PRO A 993 5.89 -26.08 -21.34
CA PRO A 993 6.74 -26.17 -22.53
C PRO A 993 7.74 -27.33 -22.44
N THR A 994 7.90 -28.07 -23.53
CA THR A 994 8.81 -29.21 -23.62
C THR A 994 9.41 -29.33 -25.02
N ALA A 995 10.28 -30.32 -25.24
CA ALA A 995 10.82 -30.67 -26.54
C ALA A 995 10.33 -32.07 -26.94
N LEU A 996 10.01 -32.27 -28.22
CA LEU A 996 9.72 -33.60 -28.74
C LEU A 996 10.94 -34.53 -28.58
N THR A 997 10.69 -35.82 -28.40
CA THR A 997 11.71 -36.87 -28.52
C THR A 997 12.08 -37.11 -30.00
N GLU A 998 13.16 -37.84 -30.24
CA GLU A 998 13.50 -38.27 -31.62
C GLU A 998 12.45 -39.22 -32.19
N GLU A 999 11.88 -40.08 -31.35
CA GLU A 999 10.80 -41.01 -31.71
C GLU A 999 9.51 -40.26 -32.08
N GLN A 1000 9.12 -39.24 -31.31
CA GLN A 1000 7.97 -38.37 -31.62
C GLN A 1000 8.19 -37.61 -32.94
N ARG A 1001 9.38 -37.04 -33.17
CA ARG A 1001 9.72 -36.37 -34.45
C ARG A 1001 9.72 -37.34 -35.64
N ALA A 1002 10.14 -38.60 -35.45
CA ALA A 1002 10.11 -39.61 -36.50
C ALA A 1002 8.67 -40.10 -36.79
N ALA A 1003 7.82 -40.20 -35.77
CA ALA A 1003 6.43 -40.61 -35.89
C ALA A 1003 5.51 -39.52 -36.48
N ARG A 1004 5.78 -38.24 -36.19
CA ARG A 1004 5.06 -37.07 -36.73
C ARG A 1004 6.03 -35.99 -37.26
N PRO A 1005 6.68 -36.22 -38.43
CA PRO A 1005 7.57 -35.23 -39.05
C PRO A 1005 6.85 -33.92 -39.42
N ASP A 1006 5.54 -33.99 -39.66
CA ASP A 1006 4.65 -32.85 -39.91
C ASP A 1006 4.50 -31.90 -38.70
N LEU A 1007 4.73 -32.41 -37.48
CA LEU A 1007 4.70 -31.63 -36.24
C LEU A 1007 6.10 -31.24 -35.74
N ALA A 1008 7.18 -31.69 -36.39
CA ALA A 1008 8.54 -31.60 -35.87
C ALA A 1008 9.09 -30.16 -35.71
N HIS A 1009 8.39 -29.15 -36.23
CA HIS A 1009 8.74 -27.73 -36.15
C HIS A 1009 7.89 -26.92 -35.16
N GLY A 1010 6.75 -27.44 -34.70
CA GLY A 1010 5.85 -26.70 -33.80
C GLY A 1010 6.31 -26.76 -32.35
N GLN A 1011 5.96 -25.74 -31.56
CA GLN A 1011 6.22 -25.75 -30.12
C GLN A 1011 5.46 -26.91 -29.43
N ALA A 1012 6.20 -27.70 -28.64
CA ALA A 1012 5.65 -28.83 -27.90
C ALA A 1012 5.40 -28.48 -26.43
N PHE A 1013 4.40 -29.13 -25.84
CA PHE A 1013 4.02 -29.03 -24.45
C PHE A 1013 3.74 -30.41 -23.87
N THR A 1014 3.86 -30.57 -22.56
CA THR A 1014 3.33 -31.72 -21.81
C THR A 1014 2.28 -31.23 -20.83
N VAL A 1015 1.22 -32.02 -20.62
CA VAL A 1015 0.26 -31.76 -19.53
C VAL A 1015 0.99 -31.81 -18.19
N ASP A 1016 0.79 -30.78 -17.36
CA ASP A 1016 1.36 -30.66 -16.02
C ASP A 1016 1.08 -31.94 -15.21
N PRO A 1017 2.07 -32.55 -14.53
CA PRO A 1017 1.88 -33.76 -13.71
C PRO A 1017 0.68 -33.73 -12.78
N ARG A 1018 0.33 -32.55 -12.25
CA ARG A 1018 -0.77 -32.28 -11.32
C ARG A 1018 -2.17 -32.38 -11.95
N ASP A 1019 -2.25 -32.43 -13.28
CA ASP A 1019 -3.50 -32.41 -14.05
C ASP A 1019 -3.76 -33.73 -14.81
N ARG A 1020 -2.88 -34.73 -14.68
CA ARG A 1020 -2.85 -35.91 -15.55
C ARG A 1020 -3.96 -36.93 -15.29
N ASP A 1021 -4.49 -36.97 -14.08
CA ASP A 1021 -5.64 -37.81 -13.71
C ASP A 1021 -6.92 -37.36 -14.46
N ARG A 1022 -7.09 -36.05 -14.66
CA ARG A 1022 -8.25 -35.43 -15.31
C ARG A 1022 -8.24 -35.52 -16.85
N ILE A 1023 -7.14 -35.95 -17.46
CA ILE A 1023 -7.04 -36.19 -18.93
C ILE A 1023 -8.17 -37.09 -19.44
N GLN A 1024 -8.48 -38.18 -18.71
CA GLN A 1024 -9.50 -39.15 -19.12
C GLN A 1024 -10.95 -38.64 -18.99
N GLU A 1025 -11.18 -37.53 -18.28
CA GLU A 1025 -12.44 -36.79 -18.30
C GLU A 1025 -12.44 -35.75 -19.45
N ALA A 1026 -11.33 -35.00 -19.60
CA ALA A 1026 -11.18 -33.96 -20.61
C ALA A 1026 -11.42 -34.47 -22.04
N LEU A 1027 -10.88 -35.64 -22.37
CA LEU A 1027 -11.03 -36.32 -23.67
C LEU A 1027 -12.47 -36.80 -23.97
N ARG A 1028 -13.41 -36.69 -23.01
CA ARG A 1028 -14.84 -37.01 -23.20
C ARG A 1028 -15.72 -35.77 -23.37
N GLY A 1029 -15.19 -34.59 -23.05
CA GLY A 1029 -15.86 -33.31 -23.23
C GLY A 1029 -15.50 -32.65 -24.55
N GLN A 1030 -15.96 -31.41 -24.73
CA GLN A 1030 -15.38 -30.52 -25.73
C GLN A 1030 -14.04 -30.00 -25.18
N LEU A 1031 -12.98 -30.13 -25.97
CA LEU A 1031 -11.61 -29.77 -25.60
C LEU A 1031 -11.05 -28.70 -26.53
N VAL A 1032 -10.52 -27.61 -25.96
CA VAL A 1032 -9.92 -26.49 -26.70
C VAL A 1032 -8.56 -26.12 -26.08
N ALA A 1033 -7.58 -25.73 -26.89
CA ALA A 1033 -6.33 -25.15 -26.42
C ALA A 1033 -6.47 -23.62 -26.33
N THR A 1034 -5.96 -23.02 -25.26
CA THR A 1034 -5.98 -21.56 -25.08
C THR A 1034 -4.66 -21.03 -24.51
N GLN A 1035 -4.31 -19.80 -24.89
CA GLN A 1035 -3.18 -19.03 -24.37
C GLN A 1035 -3.72 -17.74 -23.77
N ARG A 1036 -3.22 -17.30 -22.60
CA ARG A 1036 -3.64 -16.04 -21.97
C ARG A 1036 -2.47 -15.11 -21.66
N ASN A 1037 -2.75 -13.80 -21.64
CA ASN A 1037 -1.84 -12.78 -21.11
C ASN A 1037 -2.01 -12.61 -19.59
N THR A 1038 -1.24 -11.71 -18.99
CA THR A 1038 -1.26 -11.44 -17.54
C THR A 1038 -2.63 -11.03 -17.00
N ALA A 1039 -3.43 -10.31 -17.79
CA ALA A 1039 -4.80 -9.93 -17.46
C ALA A 1039 -5.82 -11.09 -17.61
N GLY A 1040 -5.40 -12.27 -18.07
CA GLY A 1040 -6.26 -13.43 -18.29
C GLY A 1040 -7.04 -13.42 -19.61
N ALA A 1041 -6.75 -12.45 -20.48
CA ALA A 1041 -7.36 -12.33 -21.79
C ALA A 1041 -6.75 -13.32 -22.79
N LEU A 1042 -7.58 -13.87 -23.68
CA LEU A 1042 -7.16 -14.87 -24.66
C LEU A 1042 -6.25 -14.25 -25.74
N LEU A 1043 -5.03 -14.76 -25.87
CA LEU A 1043 -4.10 -14.46 -26.97
C LEU A 1043 -4.26 -15.43 -28.14
N ALA A 1044 -4.70 -16.66 -27.88
CA ALA A 1044 -5.07 -17.65 -28.88
C ALA A 1044 -6.09 -18.63 -28.28
N ALA A 1045 -7.02 -19.14 -29.08
CA ALA A 1045 -7.98 -20.17 -28.71
C ALA A 1045 -8.39 -21.02 -29.93
N THR A 1046 -8.20 -22.34 -29.88
CA THR A 1046 -8.45 -23.26 -30.99
C THR A 1046 -8.94 -24.62 -30.49
N GLY A 1047 -9.60 -25.41 -31.34
CA GLY A 1047 -9.93 -26.81 -31.01
C GLY A 1047 -8.68 -27.70 -30.92
N VAL A 1048 -8.84 -28.90 -30.35
CA VAL A 1048 -7.74 -29.88 -30.27
C VAL A 1048 -8.06 -31.09 -31.15
N SER A 1049 -7.16 -31.39 -32.09
CA SER A 1049 -7.18 -32.64 -32.86
C SER A 1049 -6.22 -33.66 -32.26
N GLY A 1050 -6.32 -34.94 -32.62
CA GLY A 1050 -5.37 -35.96 -32.18
C GLY A 1050 -5.89 -37.39 -32.29
N THR A 1051 -5.00 -38.35 -32.06
CA THR A 1051 -5.37 -39.75 -31.85
C THR A 1051 -5.75 -39.98 -30.39
N ASP A 1052 -6.96 -40.48 -30.18
CA ASP A 1052 -7.49 -40.93 -28.88
C ASP A 1052 -6.49 -41.90 -28.19
N PRO A 1053 -5.96 -41.57 -27.00
CA PRO A 1053 -4.89 -42.32 -26.35
C PRO A 1053 -5.41 -43.57 -25.58
N ARG A 1054 -6.21 -44.39 -26.26
CA ARG A 1054 -6.81 -45.65 -25.76
C ARG A 1054 -6.07 -46.90 -26.18
#